data_AF-A0A932EXI0-F1
#
_entry.id   AF-A0A932EXI0-F1
#
_cell.length_a   1.000
_cell.length_b   1.000
_cell.length_c   1.000
_cell.angle_alpha   90.00
_cell.angle_beta   90.00
_cell.angle_gamma   90.00
#
_symmetry.space_group_name_H-M   'P 1'
#
loop_
_entity.id
_entity.type
_entity.pdbx_description
1 polymer ?
#
loop_
_entity_poly.entity_id
_entity_poly.type
_entity_poly.pdbx_seq_one_letter_code
_entity_poly.pdbx_strand_id
1 'polypeptide(L)'
;MTERLRGAAALTAIIVLNVGIPAALATRVGAPWPAVWTPWRQISDSLAAGDIPTATLLKALSLPVWVAWAQILVATAVAVADEARRLPVRHLPFVAGPTRAGAARLVTTAMLLFATVNVRPSGAAGQALRPPAVTAPRTPPTGDHAEPRPVRATDRSAPAPSPTAANRARVVVAPYDSLWRLAERHLGDGHRWNELYDLNRGRPQPDGTTLTDPDLIRPGWTLQLPDTSAATVPRTPSSTDPRPARPASLPPAPTASPGIPRPAPAPAAPAAPREEKPAPAADRSPGPPPAEPGGPPPADGTTRTPVAPSAPPSTTPTTRRPPGPARRSAEPDAATADWDWDRLAPVAGTGATVLVAGWAAAVRLRRRRRAVLRRPGTQPPPTPAGVRDVEAALLGADTSHVDWLGLELRHLASVIAARPGRACAQPRLVQVGVDRIEMFLAEPVVASPPGWRPVAAGRIWELTEPTPGPKLAASADRISPMPALVTIGGDPDQLVLLDLEAAGAVALTGDPEGVDALARAMVVELATSPLSETLTVLTLNVDVACVHLYERVRPVNSLHAAAAALRDTAQWTASTLAAWRYPSTFAARTANRCEAFGPTIAVVADPVPAVTGDLGDLAGEVRPAGGIALVLVGPAVVPAGAVEIRVAGDTVTVPAHNLTIPAHGLSCDQTAAAAAVLSAAATPAQPVQGRDGPAIEPPAAVDVAADGGESADETAGWEDPDLDVLVECFTAGGVRVSGGASPLGAAETALVAYLSVRPGASAEDIREALYGERQPAGRRVHDLIYRARTALGDKALIESRPEGGYRLSTRVRSDAELFLMRCTYARHHPGPVAAQVLHGALSLVTGPPFTPPPGHSHLYEWVDRAHLGADWEQRIVDTAHQLARHYLDAGDAQGALWASRAGLVACPHHDTLIEDQLRSHALAGNLQAAETLYRAHQRNLDDLGVTGPSTETAGVMDAIRNRARITVTPAGEATGT
;
A
#
# COMPACT_ATOMS: atom_id res chain seq x y z
N MET A 1 12.13 59.78 -1.34
CA MET A 1 10.82 60.24 -1.87
C MET A 1 9.78 59.11 -1.94
N THR A 2 10.15 57.94 -2.48
CA THR A 2 9.27 56.80 -2.83
C THR A 2 8.45 56.20 -1.69
N GLU A 3 8.98 56.06 -0.48
CA GLU A 3 8.29 55.34 0.61
C GLU A 3 7.08 56.08 1.18
N ARG A 4 7.17 57.41 1.34
CA ARG A 4 6.05 58.22 1.83
C ARG A 4 4.85 58.19 0.86
N LEU A 5 5.11 58.12 -0.46
CA LEU A 5 4.08 57.93 -1.47
C LEU A 5 3.42 56.55 -1.36
N ARG A 6 4.20 55.48 -1.12
CA ARG A 6 3.66 54.13 -0.88
C ARG A 6 2.81 54.05 0.39
N GLY A 7 3.26 54.68 1.48
CA GLY A 7 2.49 54.77 2.74
C GLY A 7 1.17 55.54 2.57
N ALA A 8 1.21 56.70 1.89
CA ALA A 8 0.00 57.47 1.60
C ALA A 8 -0.99 56.70 0.69
N ALA A 9 -0.48 55.98 -0.32
CA ALA A 9 -1.30 55.13 -1.18
C ALA A 9 -1.95 53.98 -0.40
N ALA A 10 -1.21 53.31 0.49
CA ALA A 10 -1.75 52.24 1.34
C ALA A 10 -2.83 52.75 2.30
N LEU A 11 -2.61 53.89 2.95
CA LEU A 11 -3.62 54.53 3.82
C LEU A 11 -4.88 54.90 3.03
N THR A 12 -4.70 55.48 1.83
CA THR A 12 -5.81 55.83 0.93
C THR A 12 -6.60 54.60 0.50
N ALA A 13 -5.91 53.51 0.16
CA ALA A 13 -6.56 52.24 -0.21
C ALA A 13 -7.38 51.66 0.96
N ILE A 14 -6.87 51.71 2.19
CA ILE A 14 -7.59 51.26 3.39
C ILE A 14 -8.85 52.10 3.63
N ILE A 15 -8.79 53.42 3.45
CA ILE A 15 -9.94 54.34 3.57
C ILE A 15 -10.98 54.07 2.47
N VAL A 16 -10.56 53.90 1.21
CA VAL A 16 -11.46 53.58 0.10
C VAL A 16 -12.14 52.22 0.30
N LEU A 17 -11.40 51.21 0.78
CA LEU A 17 -11.93 49.87 1.05
C LEU A 17 -12.94 49.83 2.21
N ASN A 18 -12.65 50.54 3.31
CA ASN A 18 -13.49 50.49 4.52
C ASN A 18 -14.63 51.52 4.54
N VAL A 19 -14.50 52.65 3.83
CA VAL A 19 -15.49 53.76 3.85
C VAL A 19 -16.04 54.06 2.46
N GLY A 20 -15.18 54.10 1.44
CA GLY A 20 -15.57 54.44 0.06
C GLY A 20 -16.53 53.43 -0.57
N ILE A 21 -16.24 52.12 -0.45
CA ILE A 21 -17.08 51.06 -1.03
C ILE A 21 -18.47 51.01 -0.35
N PRO A 22 -18.61 51.00 0.99
CA PRO A 22 -19.92 51.08 1.66
C PRO A 22 -20.71 52.33 1.30
N ALA A 23 -20.07 53.50 1.22
CA ALA A 23 -20.74 54.73 0.82
C ALA A 23 -21.26 54.66 -0.62
N ALA A 24 -20.49 54.09 -1.55
CA ALA A 24 -20.90 53.88 -2.94
C ALA A 24 -22.04 52.85 -3.07
N LEU A 25 -22.02 51.76 -2.29
CA LEU A 25 -23.09 50.76 -2.26
C LEU A 25 -24.38 51.35 -1.66
N ALA A 26 -24.27 52.01 -0.50
CA ALA A 26 -25.42 52.61 0.18
C ALA A 26 -26.10 53.72 -0.64
N THR A 27 -25.35 54.48 -1.45
CA THR A 27 -25.89 55.55 -2.31
C THR A 27 -26.41 55.07 -3.67
N ARG A 28 -25.92 53.95 -4.21
CA ARG A 28 -26.32 53.45 -5.54
C ARG A 28 -27.24 52.23 -5.54
N VAL A 29 -27.22 51.43 -4.47
CA VAL A 29 -27.99 50.18 -4.34
C VAL A 29 -28.89 50.20 -3.09
N GLY A 30 -28.46 50.94 -2.06
CA GLY A 30 -29.16 51.06 -0.78
C GLY A 30 -28.50 50.24 0.33
N ALA A 31 -29.07 50.33 1.54
CA ALA A 31 -28.67 49.49 2.66
C ALA A 31 -29.06 48.01 2.43
N PRO A 32 -28.29 47.03 2.95
CA PRO A 32 -28.57 45.61 2.71
C PRO A 32 -29.86 45.11 3.39
N TRP A 33 -30.33 45.81 4.43
CA TRP A 33 -31.56 45.50 5.15
C TRP A 33 -32.76 46.18 4.44
N PRO A 34 -33.76 45.43 3.95
CA PRO A 34 -34.99 46.03 3.45
C PRO A 34 -35.83 46.54 4.63
N ALA A 35 -36.32 47.78 4.55
CA ALA A 35 -37.14 48.41 5.59
C ALA A 35 -38.52 47.73 5.80
N VAL A 36 -38.92 46.86 4.87
CA VAL A 36 -40.08 45.95 4.98
C VAL A 36 -39.61 44.58 4.52
N TRP A 37 -39.77 43.55 5.35
CA TRP A 37 -39.44 42.17 4.96
C TRP A 37 -40.53 41.61 4.04
N THR A 38 -40.14 41.24 2.83
CA THR A 38 -41.03 40.59 1.85
C THR A 38 -41.28 39.13 2.28
N PRO A 39 -42.53 38.69 2.51
CA PRO A 39 -42.81 37.30 2.89
C PRO A 39 -42.40 36.33 1.78
N TRP A 40 -41.86 35.17 2.16
CA TRP A 40 -41.36 34.14 1.22
C TRP A 40 -42.37 33.76 0.12
N ARG A 41 -43.67 33.76 0.42
CA ARG A 41 -44.74 33.53 -0.57
C ARG A 41 -44.69 34.53 -1.73
N GLN A 42 -44.54 35.83 -1.49
CA GLN A 42 -44.45 36.79 -2.60
C GLN A 42 -43.24 36.54 -3.50
N ILE A 43 -42.15 35.98 -2.95
CA ILE A 43 -40.97 35.61 -3.75
C ILE A 43 -41.25 34.36 -4.59
N SER A 44 -41.91 33.32 -4.03
CA SER A 44 -42.33 32.15 -4.82
C SER A 44 -43.38 32.49 -5.88
N ASP A 45 -44.31 33.39 -5.56
CA ASP A 45 -45.41 33.75 -6.44
C ASP A 45 -44.90 34.61 -7.63
N SER A 46 -43.94 35.52 -7.40
CA SER A 46 -43.24 36.23 -8.49
C SER A 46 -42.33 35.32 -9.32
N LEU A 47 -41.69 34.31 -8.71
CA LEU A 47 -40.92 33.30 -9.45
C LEU A 47 -41.81 32.44 -10.35
N ALA A 48 -43.00 32.05 -9.87
CA ALA A 48 -43.99 31.33 -10.67
C ALA A 48 -44.63 32.18 -11.78
N ALA A 49 -44.74 33.50 -11.57
CA ALA A 49 -45.24 34.44 -12.58
C ALA A 49 -44.20 34.86 -13.62
N GLY A 50 -42.91 34.56 -13.42
CA GLY A 50 -41.82 34.83 -14.36
C GLY A 50 -41.34 36.29 -14.45
N ASP A 51 -41.99 37.22 -13.74
CA ASP A 51 -41.67 38.66 -13.76
C ASP A 51 -40.98 39.08 -12.45
N ILE A 52 -39.64 39.14 -12.47
CA ILE A 52 -38.82 39.51 -11.30
C ILE A 52 -38.34 40.95 -11.47
N PRO A 53 -38.78 41.91 -10.62
CA PRO A 53 -38.36 43.30 -10.74
C PRO A 53 -36.83 43.46 -10.63
N THR A 54 -36.23 44.23 -11.53
CA THR A 54 -34.77 44.45 -11.61
C THR A 54 -34.16 44.97 -10.30
N ALA A 55 -34.93 45.73 -9.52
CA ALA A 55 -34.53 46.21 -8.19
C ALA A 55 -34.36 45.06 -7.16
N THR A 56 -35.12 43.97 -7.30
CA THR A 56 -34.99 42.76 -6.47
C THR A 56 -33.74 41.98 -6.84
N LEU A 57 -33.47 41.81 -8.13
CA LEU A 57 -32.25 41.17 -8.63
C LEU A 57 -30.98 41.94 -8.20
N LEU A 58 -30.98 43.26 -8.33
CA LEU A 58 -29.86 44.11 -7.90
C LEU A 58 -29.61 44.02 -6.38
N LYS A 59 -30.66 43.93 -5.56
CA LYS A 59 -30.52 43.74 -4.11
C LYS A 59 -29.99 42.35 -3.77
N ALA A 60 -30.52 41.29 -4.38
CA ALA A 60 -30.02 39.93 -4.22
C ALA A 60 -28.53 39.81 -4.59
N LEU A 61 -28.11 40.41 -5.72
CA LEU A 61 -26.72 40.42 -6.16
C LEU A 61 -25.79 41.22 -5.23
N SER A 62 -26.32 42.18 -4.47
CA SER A 62 -25.54 43.00 -3.53
C SER A 62 -25.28 42.34 -2.17
N LEU A 63 -26.09 41.35 -1.77
CA LEU A 63 -25.94 40.65 -0.48
C LEU A 63 -24.56 39.98 -0.34
N PRO A 64 -24.04 39.21 -1.32
CA PRO A 64 -22.67 38.68 -1.28
C PRO A 64 -21.59 39.76 -1.14
N VAL A 65 -21.78 40.93 -1.77
CA VAL A 65 -20.83 42.05 -1.71
C VAL A 65 -20.79 42.66 -0.31
N TRP A 66 -21.95 42.84 0.32
CA TRP A 66 -22.04 43.30 1.72
C TRP A 66 -21.45 42.30 2.71
N VAL A 67 -21.65 40.98 2.51
CA VAL A 67 -21.03 39.93 3.34
C VAL A 67 -19.50 39.94 3.19
N ALA A 68 -18.98 40.02 1.96
CA ALA A 68 -17.54 40.09 1.70
C ALA A 68 -16.92 41.36 2.32
N TRP A 69 -17.60 42.51 2.27
CA TRP A 69 -17.15 43.71 2.96
C TRP A 69 -17.15 43.55 4.49
N ALA A 70 -18.19 42.96 5.07
CA ALA A 70 -18.25 42.71 6.51
C ALA A 70 -17.10 41.79 7.00
N GLN A 71 -16.75 40.76 6.22
CA GLN A 71 -15.57 39.93 6.49
C GLN A 71 -14.26 40.73 6.46
N ILE A 72 -14.09 41.66 5.50
CA ILE A 72 -12.93 42.54 5.42
C ILE A 72 -12.86 43.50 6.62
N LEU A 73 -13.99 44.07 7.04
CA LEU A 73 -14.07 44.95 8.21
C LEU A 73 -13.66 44.19 9.49
N VAL A 74 -14.23 43.00 9.71
CA VAL A 74 -13.91 42.16 10.88
C VAL A 74 -12.44 41.74 10.89
N ALA A 75 -11.90 41.30 9.75
CA ALA A 75 -10.48 40.95 9.63
C ALA A 75 -9.55 42.15 9.94
N THR A 76 -9.92 43.34 9.46
CA THR A 76 -9.17 44.58 9.73
C THR A 76 -9.23 44.97 11.20
N ALA A 77 -10.42 44.95 11.82
CA ALA A 77 -10.61 45.28 13.23
C ALA A 77 -9.86 44.32 14.17
N VAL A 78 -9.84 43.02 13.84
CA VAL A 78 -9.14 41.99 14.62
C VAL A 78 -7.62 42.14 14.49
N ALA A 79 -7.10 42.39 13.28
CA ALA A 79 -5.66 42.67 13.09
C ALA A 79 -5.19 43.88 13.91
N VAL A 80 -5.98 44.97 13.93
CA VAL A 80 -5.69 46.15 14.76
C VAL A 80 -5.77 45.83 16.27
N ALA A 81 -6.71 44.98 16.69
CA ALA A 81 -6.88 44.61 18.10
C ALA A 81 -5.80 43.65 18.63
N ASP A 82 -5.35 42.70 17.82
CA ASP A 82 -4.26 41.77 18.18
C ASP A 82 -2.92 42.52 18.26
N GLU A 83 -2.61 43.40 17.29
CA GLU A 83 -1.40 44.24 17.28
C GLU A 83 -1.38 45.21 18.48
N ALA A 84 -2.50 45.90 18.76
CA ALA A 84 -2.62 46.79 19.92
C ALA A 84 -2.47 46.06 21.27
N ARG A 85 -2.56 44.72 21.29
CA ARG A 85 -2.38 43.86 22.47
C ARG A 85 -1.11 43.03 22.43
N ARG A 86 -0.30 43.13 21.36
CA ARG A 86 0.89 42.30 21.09
C ARG A 86 0.64 40.80 21.20
N LEU A 87 -0.53 40.34 20.78
CA LEU A 87 -0.90 38.92 20.78
C LEU A 87 -0.57 38.27 19.41
N PRO A 88 -0.21 36.97 19.38
CA PRO A 88 -0.10 36.25 18.11
C PRO A 88 -1.46 36.18 17.41
N VAL A 89 -1.45 36.48 16.11
CA VAL A 89 -2.65 36.67 15.28
C VAL A 89 -3.63 35.50 15.38
N ARG A 90 -4.87 35.78 15.81
CA ARG A 90 -5.88 34.74 16.03
C ARG A 90 -6.50 34.25 14.73
N HIS A 91 -6.62 32.93 14.59
CA HIS A 91 -7.27 32.30 13.45
C HIS A 91 -8.80 32.35 13.62
N LEU A 92 -9.47 33.23 12.87
CA LEU A 92 -10.93 33.22 12.74
C LEU A 92 -11.37 32.25 11.62
N PRO A 93 -12.41 31.42 11.85
CA PRO A 93 -12.83 30.39 10.89
C PRO A 93 -13.77 30.88 9.78
N PHE A 94 -14.36 32.08 9.91
CA PHE A 94 -15.41 32.58 9.00
C PHE A 94 -14.91 33.48 7.85
N VAL A 95 -13.63 33.38 7.46
CA VAL A 95 -13.02 34.17 6.37
C VAL A 95 -12.27 33.27 5.39
N ALA A 96 -12.72 33.24 4.14
CA ALA A 96 -12.20 32.35 3.09
C ALA A 96 -10.72 32.64 2.73
N GLY A 97 -10.01 31.60 2.29
CA GLY A 97 -8.56 31.62 2.03
C GLY A 97 -8.02 32.79 1.18
N PRO A 98 -8.55 33.07 -0.04
CA PRO A 98 -7.91 34.03 -0.95
C PRO A 98 -8.01 35.49 -0.49
N THR A 99 -9.11 35.90 0.17
CA THR A 99 -9.26 37.29 0.67
C THR A 99 -8.33 37.57 1.84
N ARG A 100 -8.09 36.56 2.69
CA ARG A 100 -7.17 36.61 3.85
C ARG A 100 -5.74 36.99 3.46
N ALA A 101 -5.21 36.41 2.38
CA ALA A 101 -3.85 36.65 1.92
C ALA A 101 -3.62 38.07 1.38
N GLY A 102 -4.61 38.63 0.67
CA GLY A 102 -4.55 40.01 0.15
C GLY A 102 -4.66 41.06 1.26
N ALA A 103 -5.64 40.91 2.15
CA ALA A 103 -5.86 41.86 3.25
C ALA A 103 -4.68 41.90 4.23
N ALA A 104 -4.15 40.73 4.63
CA ALA A 104 -3.01 40.65 5.54
C ALA A 104 -1.77 41.36 4.95
N ARG A 105 -1.43 41.12 3.67
CA ARG A 105 -0.28 41.79 3.03
C ARG A 105 -0.42 43.31 3.01
N LEU A 106 -1.62 43.86 2.78
CA LEU A 106 -1.85 45.30 2.80
C LEU A 106 -1.70 45.89 4.21
N VAL A 107 -2.33 45.28 5.22
CA VAL A 107 -2.27 45.77 6.61
C VAL A 107 -0.86 45.67 7.18
N THR A 108 -0.17 44.54 7.02
CA THR A 108 1.22 44.36 7.51
C THR A 108 2.18 45.36 6.85
N THR A 109 2.03 45.62 5.53
CA THR A 109 2.84 46.62 4.83
C THR A 109 2.56 48.04 5.34
N ALA A 110 1.30 48.39 5.61
CA ALA A 110 0.93 49.69 6.13
C ALA A 110 1.46 49.94 7.55
N MET A 111 1.41 48.94 8.44
CA MET A 111 1.85 49.10 9.83
C MET A 111 3.38 49.11 9.96
N LEU A 112 4.11 48.29 9.20
CA LEU A 112 5.58 48.37 9.14
C LEU A 112 6.08 49.75 8.68
N LEU A 113 5.38 50.38 7.72
CA LEU A 113 5.70 51.74 7.25
C LEU A 113 5.23 52.86 8.19
N PHE A 114 4.42 52.57 9.22
CA PHE A 114 4.00 53.55 10.22
C PHE A 114 4.86 53.48 11.49
N ALA A 115 5.36 52.29 11.84
CA ALA A 115 6.26 52.07 12.97
C ALA A 115 7.57 52.88 12.85
N THR A 116 8.09 53.06 11.63
CA THR A 116 9.30 53.86 11.36
C THR A 116 9.10 55.38 11.46
N VAL A 117 7.87 55.87 11.61
CA VAL A 117 7.54 57.31 11.58
C VAL A 117 7.47 57.93 12.99
N ASN A 118 7.27 57.14 14.05
CA ASN A 118 6.94 57.65 15.39
C ASN A 118 7.99 57.41 16.49
N VAL A 119 9.23 57.04 16.15
CA VAL A 119 10.34 57.02 17.13
C VAL A 119 10.82 58.45 17.39
N ARG A 120 10.26 59.11 18.41
CA ARG A 120 10.78 60.38 18.94
C ARG A 120 11.94 60.12 19.90
N PRO A 121 13.13 60.73 19.73
CA PRO A 121 14.15 60.74 20.76
C PRO A 121 13.74 61.67 21.91
N SER A 122 13.90 61.21 23.14
CA SER A 122 13.95 62.05 24.36
C SER A 122 15.32 61.81 25.01
N GLY A 123 15.94 62.80 25.64
CA GLY A 123 17.33 62.66 26.10
C GLY A 123 17.79 63.61 27.21
N ALA A 124 19.10 63.52 27.47
CA ALA A 124 19.94 64.39 28.30
C ALA A 124 19.87 64.25 29.85
N ALA A 125 20.68 63.33 30.40
CA ALA A 125 21.57 63.47 31.57
C ALA A 125 22.32 62.12 31.78
N GLY A 126 23.58 62.00 32.24
CA GLY A 126 24.66 62.94 32.57
C GLY A 126 25.89 62.13 33.09
N GLN A 127 27.10 62.71 33.11
CA GLN A 127 28.40 62.08 33.53
C GLN A 127 28.86 60.85 32.67
N ALA A 128 30.15 60.47 32.56
CA ALA A 128 31.41 61.22 32.64
C ALA A 128 32.63 60.41 32.08
N LEU A 129 33.66 61.14 31.59
CA LEU A 129 35.09 60.80 31.42
C LEU A 129 35.56 59.45 30.79
N ARG A 130 35.81 59.52 29.46
CA ARG A 130 37.10 59.33 28.72
C ARG A 130 37.92 57.98 28.71
N PRO A 131 38.76 57.76 27.65
CA PRO A 131 39.53 56.52 27.38
C PRO A 131 41.06 56.67 27.62
N PRO A 132 41.89 55.66 27.24
CA PRO A 132 42.54 55.60 25.90
C PRO A 132 42.28 54.25 25.17
N ALA A 133 42.29 54.08 23.84
CA ALA A 133 42.90 54.74 22.67
C ALA A 133 44.24 54.11 22.18
N VAL A 134 44.47 54.15 20.85
CA VAL A 134 45.67 53.69 20.09
C VAL A 134 45.78 52.14 19.96
N THR A 135 45.91 51.49 18.78
CA THR A 135 45.79 51.85 17.33
C THR A 135 45.46 50.60 16.47
N ALA A 136 45.17 50.79 15.18
CA ALA A 136 45.36 49.80 14.10
C ALA A 136 46.34 50.38 13.05
N PRO A 137 47.04 49.57 12.21
CA PRO A 137 46.54 49.43 10.82
C PRO A 137 46.96 48.17 10.00
N ARG A 138 46.05 47.78 9.08
CA ARG A 138 46.30 47.23 7.70
C ARG A 138 46.90 45.82 7.48
N THR A 139 46.51 45.28 6.31
CA THR A 139 46.79 44.00 5.63
C THR A 139 47.66 44.23 4.37
N PRO A 140 47.96 43.22 3.50
CA PRO A 140 48.39 41.80 3.64
C PRO A 140 49.75 41.63 2.84
N PRO A 141 50.07 40.59 2.02
CA PRO A 141 49.72 39.15 1.94
C PRO A 141 50.96 38.20 1.85
N THR A 142 50.73 36.92 1.49
CA THR A 142 51.67 35.97 0.84
C THR A 142 52.72 35.25 1.70
N GLY A 143 52.92 33.94 1.44
CA GLY A 143 54.03 33.14 1.96
C GLY A 143 53.71 31.64 2.00
N ASP A 144 54.54 30.80 1.38
CA ASP A 144 54.26 29.37 1.15
C ASP A 144 55.14 28.43 1.99
N HIS A 145 54.68 27.17 2.14
CA HIS A 145 55.45 25.94 2.46
C HIS A 145 56.39 25.91 3.71
N ALA A 146 56.14 24.97 4.64
CA ALA A 146 57.02 23.81 4.93
C ALA A 146 56.76 23.15 6.31
N GLU A 147 56.75 21.82 6.35
CA GLU A 147 56.99 21.02 7.57
C GLU A 147 58.52 20.96 7.85
N PRO A 148 59.01 20.72 9.09
CA PRO A 148 58.95 19.36 9.64
C PRO A 148 58.93 19.21 11.20
N ARG A 149 58.59 17.99 11.63
CA ARG A 149 58.93 17.33 12.93
C ARG A 149 60.47 17.07 13.06
N PRO A 150 61.04 16.49 14.17
CA PRO A 150 60.50 16.15 15.51
C PRO A 150 61.47 16.39 16.74
N VAL A 151 61.03 16.01 17.97
CA VAL A 151 61.79 15.64 19.22
C VAL A 151 62.78 16.65 19.88
N ARG A 152 63.10 16.63 21.21
CA ARG A 152 62.65 15.81 22.39
C ARG A 152 62.69 16.61 23.72
N ALA A 153 62.01 16.08 24.73
CA ALA A 153 61.77 16.56 26.11
C ALA A 153 62.97 16.95 27.03
N THR A 154 62.71 17.84 27.99
CA THR A 154 62.67 17.61 29.47
C THR A 154 61.89 18.78 30.12
N ASP A 155 61.00 18.72 31.13
CA ASP A 155 60.45 17.74 32.10
C ASP A 155 60.76 18.07 33.59
N ARG A 156 59.76 17.85 34.47
CA ARG A 156 59.51 18.29 35.87
C ARG A 156 58.90 19.70 36.03
N SER A 157 58.00 19.95 37.00
CA SER A 157 57.52 19.11 38.13
C SER A 157 56.00 19.21 38.37
N ALA A 158 55.40 18.18 38.98
CA ALA A 158 53.97 18.07 39.34
C ALA A 158 53.73 18.20 40.87
N PRO A 159 52.49 18.01 41.39
CA PRO A 159 51.98 16.65 41.67
C PRO A 159 50.50 16.38 41.30
N ALA A 160 50.05 15.13 41.51
CA ALA A 160 48.83 14.51 40.96
C ALA A 160 47.54 14.73 41.81
N PRO A 161 46.35 14.33 41.30
CA PRO A 161 45.89 12.94 41.51
C PRO A 161 45.78 12.09 40.22
N SER A 162 45.51 10.80 40.39
CA SER A 162 45.60 9.72 39.39
C SER A 162 44.28 8.92 39.28
N PRO A 163 44.09 7.98 38.33
CA PRO A 163 44.69 7.79 36.99
C PRO A 163 43.61 7.60 35.88
N THR A 164 44.04 7.11 34.70
CA THR A 164 43.19 6.47 33.65
C THR A 164 42.42 7.40 32.71
N ALA A 165 43.14 8.28 32.01
CA ALA A 165 42.74 8.72 30.67
C ALA A 165 43.13 7.65 29.64
N ALA A 166 42.30 6.61 29.49
CA ALA A 166 42.53 5.55 28.50
C ALA A 166 42.47 6.08 27.05
N ASN A 167 43.31 5.56 26.17
CA ASN A 167 43.36 5.94 24.75
C ASN A 167 42.20 5.30 23.97
N ARG A 168 40.98 5.78 24.20
CA ARG A 168 39.75 5.24 23.61
C ARG A 168 39.78 5.26 22.09
N ALA A 169 39.37 4.14 21.50
CA ALA A 169 39.16 4.05 20.06
C ALA A 169 38.14 5.10 19.59
N ARG A 170 38.40 5.66 18.42
CA ARG A 170 37.53 6.65 17.76
C ARG A 170 37.14 6.15 16.38
N VAL A 171 35.88 6.31 16.03
CA VAL A 171 35.35 6.03 14.69
C VAL A 171 34.95 7.34 14.02
N VAL A 172 35.25 7.47 12.73
CA VAL A 172 34.74 8.55 11.88
C VAL A 172 33.47 8.06 11.20
N VAL A 173 32.40 8.82 11.31
CA VAL A 173 31.08 8.51 10.74
C VAL A 173 31.15 8.59 9.21
N ALA A 174 30.74 7.52 8.51
CA ALA A 174 30.62 7.50 7.06
C ALA A 174 29.21 7.93 6.58
N PRO A 175 29.01 8.23 5.29
CA PRO A 175 27.68 8.30 4.69
C PRO A 175 26.86 7.05 5.01
N TYR A 176 25.61 7.24 5.43
CA TYR A 176 24.65 6.18 5.80
C TYR A 176 25.00 5.33 7.04
N ASP A 177 26.00 5.73 7.84
CA ASP A 177 26.14 5.20 9.21
C ASP A 177 25.03 5.70 10.14
N SER A 178 24.72 4.91 11.16
CA SER A 178 23.84 5.27 12.28
C SER A 178 24.48 4.82 13.60
N LEU A 179 24.06 5.36 14.74
CA LEU A 179 24.60 4.93 16.04
C LEU A 179 24.38 3.42 16.28
N TRP A 180 23.29 2.85 15.77
CA TRP A 180 23.04 1.41 15.71
C TRP A 180 24.11 0.66 14.91
N ARG A 181 24.32 1.03 13.64
CA ARG A 181 25.30 0.36 12.76
C ARG A 181 26.73 0.48 13.30
N LEU A 182 27.05 1.58 13.99
CA LEU A 182 28.34 1.78 14.64
C LEU A 182 28.48 0.94 15.92
N ALA A 183 27.41 0.78 16.71
CA ALA A 183 27.40 -0.14 17.86
C ALA A 183 27.51 -1.60 17.43
N GLU A 184 26.78 -2.01 16.39
CA GLU A 184 26.87 -3.34 15.79
C GLU A 184 28.29 -3.62 15.27
N ARG A 185 28.86 -2.70 14.47
CA ARG A 185 30.20 -2.82 13.87
C ARG A 185 31.36 -2.81 14.88
N HIS A 186 31.24 -2.08 16.00
CA HIS A 186 32.37 -1.83 16.91
C HIS A 186 32.17 -2.34 18.35
N LEU A 187 30.94 -2.62 18.77
CA LEU A 187 30.59 -3.15 20.10
C LEU A 187 29.95 -4.55 20.05
N GLY A 188 29.69 -5.07 18.85
CA GLY A 188 29.15 -6.42 18.59
C GLY A 188 27.65 -6.55 18.79
N ASP A 189 26.95 -5.46 19.12
CA ASP A 189 25.51 -5.43 19.38
C ASP A 189 24.97 -4.02 19.07
N GLY A 190 24.00 -3.95 18.15
CA GLY A 190 23.36 -2.70 17.75
C GLY A 190 22.56 -2.02 18.87
N HIS A 191 22.00 -2.77 19.83
CA HIS A 191 21.24 -2.21 20.96
C HIS A 191 22.10 -1.31 21.87
N ARG A 192 23.44 -1.48 21.83
CA ARG A 192 24.42 -0.69 22.59
C ARG A 192 24.66 0.72 22.01
N TRP A 193 23.88 1.15 21.01
CA TRP A 193 23.90 2.51 20.48
C TRP A 193 23.71 3.59 21.55
N ASN A 194 22.96 3.28 22.61
CA ASN A 194 22.75 4.17 23.77
C ASN A 194 24.08 4.55 24.45
N GLU A 195 24.99 3.58 24.64
CA GLU A 195 26.34 3.84 25.21
C GLU A 195 27.16 4.76 24.30
N LEU A 196 27.00 4.61 22.98
CA LEU A 196 27.64 5.43 21.96
C LEU A 196 27.06 6.86 21.93
N TYR A 197 25.76 7.02 22.16
CA TYR A 197 25.10 8.32 22.31
C TYR A 197 25.56 9.03 23.58
N ASP A 198 25.36 8.42 24.75
CA ASP A 198 25.65 9.05 26.05
C ASP A 198 27.14 9.38 26.22
N LEU A 199 28.03 8.55 25.66
CA LEU A 199 29.47 8.83 25.66
C LEU A 199 29.84 10.07 24.81
N ASN A 200 29.06 10.42 23.79
CA ASN A 200 29.41 11.47 22.81
C ASN A 200 28.49 12.70 22.81
N ARG A 201 27.36 12.65 23.53
CA ARG A 201 26.38 13.74 23.62
C ARG A 201 27.03 15.05 24.07
N GLY A 202 26.67 16.15 23.42
CA GLY A 202 27.16 17.50 23.74
C GLY A 202 28.64 17.77 23.44
N ARG A 203 29.38 16.81 22.87
CA ARG A 203 30.79 17.03 22.47
C ARG A 203 30.88 17.80 21.14
N PRO A 204 31.80 18.76 21.01
CA PRO A 204 32.04 19.47 19.75
C PRO A 204 32.61 18.53 18.70
N GLN A 205 32.01 18.58 17.50
CA GLN A 205 32.38 17.81 16.32
C GLN A 205 33.20 18.68 15.33
N PRO A 206 33.88 18.08 14.34
CA PRO A 206 34.71 18.82 13.39
C PRO A 206 33.98 19.89 12.56
N ASP A 207 32.65 19.81 12.43
CA ASP A 207 31.80 20.82 11.77
C ASP A 207 31.33 21.94 12.73
N GLY A 208 31.83 21.97 13.98
CA GLY A 208 31.45 22.92 15.01
C GLY A 208 30.10 22.65 15.70
N THR A 209 29.39 21.59 15.30
CA THR A 209 28.12 21.19 15.94
C THR A 209 28.35 20.21 17.10
N THR A 210 27.28 19.74 17.74
CA THR A 210 27.36 18.74 18.81
C THR A 210 26.26 17.69 18.64
N LEU A 211 26.51 16.46 19.11
CA LEU A 211 25.50 15.40 19.16
C LEU A 211 24.45 15.74 20.24
N THR A 212 23.29 16.24 19.83
CA THR A 212 22.16 16.57 20.74
C THR A 212 20.94 15.65 20.55
N ASP A 213 20.86 15.03 19.39
CA ASP A 213 19.75 14.18 18.90
C ASP A 213 20.35 12.81 18.55
N PRO A 214 19.85 11.69 19.12
CA PRO A 214 20.42 10.36 18.87
C PRO A 214 20.25 9.88 17.43
N ASP A 215 19.22 10.33 16.72
CA ASP A 215 18.88 9.86 15.38
C ASP A 215 19.66 10.59 14.27
N LEU A 216 20.40 11.66 14.63
CA LEU A 216 21.13 12.51 13.69
C LEU A 216 22.64 12.54 13.96
N ILE A 217 23.39 11.67 13.26
CA ILE A 217 24.84 11.79 13.07
C ILE A 217 25.16 12.22 11.63
N ARG A 218 26.31 12.87 11.43
CA ARG A 218 26.75 13.39 10.12
C ARG A 218 28.08 12.78 9.67
N PRO A 219 28.29 12.59 8.35
CA PRO A 219 29.58 12.14 7.83
C PRO A 219 30.72 13.06 8.26
N GLY A 220 31.86 12.47 8.62
CA GLY A 220 33.03 13.21 9.12
C GLY A 220 33.01 13.54 10.63
N TRP A 221 31.88 13.33 11.33
CA TRP A 221 31.88 13.35 12.80
C TRP A 221 32.79 12.26 13.38
N THR A 222 33.38 12.53 14.54
CA THR A 222 34.27 11.59 15.24
C THR A 222 33.67 11.22 16.59
N LEU A 223 33.32 9.94 16.76
CA LEU A 223 32.72 9.40 17.97
C LEU A 223 33.75 8.57 18.75
N GLN A 224 33.78 8.71 20.07
CA GLN A 224 34.51 7.80 20.97
C GLN A 224 33.70 6.51 21.16
N LEU A 225 34.40 5.39 21.24
CA LEU A 225 33.84 4.09 21.61
C LEU A 225 34.07 3.82 23.12
N PRO A 226 33.15 3.10 23.79
CA PRO A 226 33.37 2.52 25.12
C PRO A 226 34.65 1.66 25.20
N ASP A 227 35.23 1.54 26.41
CA ASP A 227 36.40 0.69 26.65
C ASP A 227 36.00 -0.80 26.68
N THR A 228 36.05 -1.48 25.53
CA THR A 228 35.78 -2.93 25.43
C THR A 228 36.91 -3.77 26.01
N SER A 229 37.08 -3.74 27.34
CA SER A 229 38.11 -4.50 28.07
C SER A 229 37.62 -5.01 29.44
N ALA A 230 36.39 -5.53 29.49
CA ALA A 230 35.83 -6.22 30.67
C ALA A 230 34.71 -7.22 30.28
N ALA A 231 34.97 -8.11 29.31
CA ALA A 231 34.04 -9.18 28.91
C ALA A 231 34.71 -10.55 28.99
N THR A 232 34.14 -11.44 29.81
CA THR A 232 34.66 -12.75 30.22
C THR A 232 35.05 -13.67 29.07
N VAL A 233 36.20 -14.35 29.23
CA VAL A 233 36.68 -15.42 28.34
C VAL A 233 35.62 -16.51 28.15
N PRO A 234 35.18 -16.82 26.90
CA PRO A 234 34.34 -17.97 26.64
C PRO A 234 35.07 -19.26 27.00
N ARG A 235 34.51 -20.06 27.92
CA ARG A 235 35.01 -21.42 28.17
C ARG A 235 34.62 -22.32 27.01
N THR A 236 35.62 -22.93 26.38
CA THR A 236 35.45 -23.83 25.23
C THR A 236 34.62 -25.07 25.61
N PRO A 237 33.58 -25.44 24.84
CA PRO A 237 32.95 -26.75 24.99
C PRO A 237 33.82 -27.81 24.32
N SER A 238 34.63 -28.53 25.11
CA SER A 238 35.33 -29.72 24.63
C SER A 238 34.35 -30.85 24.33
N SER A 239 34.30 -31.28 23.08
CA SER A 239 33.57 -32.50 22.69
C SER A 239 34.48 -33.73 22.84
N THR A 240 34.01 -34.76 23.56
CA THR A 240 34.50 -36.14 23.43
C THR A 240 33.35 -37.08 23.82
N ASP A 241 33.03 -38.03 22.95
CA ASP A 241 32.01 -39.07 23.13
C ASP A 241 32.48 -40.14 24.14
N PRO A 242 31.58 -40.90 24.81
CA PRO A 242 31.12 -42.14 24.19
C PRO A 242 29.65 -42.53 24.46
N ARG A 243 28.94 -42.94 23.39
CA ARG A 243 27.91 -43.99 23.43
C ARG A 243 28.61 -45.33 23.12
N PRO A 244 28.49 -46.40 23.95
CA PRO A 244 27.24 -47.17 24.15
C PRO A 244 26.96 -47.51 25.65
N ALA A 245 25.84 -48.14 26.05
CA ALA A 245 24.90 -49.01 25.35
C ALA A 245 23.45 -48.99 25.90
N ARG A 246 22.56 -49.77 25.27
CA ARG A 246 21.24 -50.25 25.73
C ARG A 246 21.28 -51.77 25.53
N PRO A 247 20.97 -52.64 26.53
CA PRO A 247 19.56 -52.89 26.89
C PRO A 247 19.23 -53.31 28.34
N ALA A 248 18.05 -52.90 28.83
CA ALA A 248 17.29 -53.58 29.89
C ALA A 248 15.79 -53.22 29.79
N SER A 249 14.91 -54.11 30.28
CA SER A 249 13.47 -54.14 29.99
C SER A 249 12.57 -53.38 30.99
N LEU A 250 11.30 -53.19 30.60
CA LEU A 250 10.16 -52.73 31.42
C LEU A 250 10.00 -53.49 32.75
N PRO A 251 9.47 -52.85 33.82
CA PRO A 251 8.02 -52.91 34.10
C PRO A 251 7.45 -51.62 34.75
N PRO A 252 6.19 -51.57 35.22
CA PRO A 252 4.95 -51.62 34.44
C PRO A 252 4.08 -50.36 34.65
N ALA A 253 2.93 -50.27 33.98
CA ALA A 253 1.99 -49.14 34.12
C ALA A 253 1.14 -49.25 35.41
N PRO A 254 0.79 -48.11 36.06
CA PRO A 254 -0.31 -48.04 37.01
C PRO A 254 -1.64 -47.75 36.28
N THR A 255 -2.67 -48.56 36.55
CA THR A 255 -4.05 -48.31 36.13
C THR A 255 -4.96 -48.32 37.36
N ALA A 256 -6.13 -47.71 37.24
CA ALA A 256 -7.22 -47.60 38.23
C ALA A 256 -7.11 -46.44 39.26
N SER A 257 -8.30 -45.94 39.62
CA SER A 257 -8.52 -44.68 40.33
C SER A 257 -8.70 -44.85 41.84
N PRO A 258 -8.47 -43.78 42.60
CA PRO A 258 -9.34 -43.38 43.71
C PRO A 258 -10.45 -42.45 43.19
N GLY A 259 -11.68 -42.64 43.66
CA GLY A 259 -12.82 -41.81 43.23
C GLY A 259 -12.88 -40.44 43.92
N ILE A 260 -13.29 -39.39 43.19
CA ILE A 260 -13.60 -38.08 43.76
C ILE A 260 -14.93 -38.17 44.53
N PRO A 261 -15.01 -37.73 45.81
CA PRO A 261 -16.27 -37.67 46.53
C PRO A 261 -17.26 -36.67 45.90
N ARG A 262 -18.51 -37.09 45.74
CA ARG A 262 -19.62 -36.21 45.35
C ARG A 262 -19.82 -35.11 46.41
N PRO A 263 -20.00 -33.82 46.05
CA PRO A 263 -20.33 -32.78 47.03
C PRO A 263 -21.70 -33.05 47.67
N ALA A 264 -21.78 -32.89 49.00
CA ALA A 264 -23.01 -33.04 49.77
C ALA A 264 -23.85 -31.74 49.75
N PRO A 265 -25.20 -31.81 49.90
CA PRO A 265 -26.08 -30.65 49.78
C PRO A 265 -26.17 -29.80 51.05
N ALA A 266 -26.52 -28.52 50.87
CA ALA A 266 -26.94 -27.62 51.95
C ALA A 266 -28.43 -27.83 52.31
N PRO A 267 -28.88 -27.48 53.54
CA PRO A 267 -30.15 -27.97 54.09
C PRO A 267 -31.38 -27.07 53.84
N ALA A 268 -32.56 -27.69 53.94
CA ALA A 268 -33.87 -27.06 54.17
C ALA A 268 -34.31 -27.32 55.65
N ALA A 269 -35.41 -26.79 56.21
CA ALA A 269 -36.55 -26.00 55.71
C ALA A 269 -37.02 -25.01 56.83
N PRO A 270 -38.10 -24.19 56.64
CA PRO A 270 -39.50 -24.68 56.76
C PRO A 270 -40.52 -23.95 55.84
N ALA A 271 -41.85 -24.13 55.97
CA ALA A 271 -42.66 -25.36 55.87
C ALA A 271 -44.18 -25.04 55.90
N ALA A 272 -44.99 -25.73 55.07
CA ALA A 272 -46.46 -25.89 55.16
C ALA A 272 -47.36 -24.64 54.96
N PRO A 273 -48.68 -24.78 54.62
CA PRO A 273 -49.50 -26.01 54.51
C PRO A 273 -49.93 -26.40 53.07
N ARG A 274 -50.84 -27.38 52.96
CA ARG A 274 -51.35 -28.02 51.72
C ARG A 274 -52.88 -28.09 51.74
N GLU A 275 -53.49 -28.11 50.56
CA GLU A 275 -54.80 -28.70 50.18
C GLU A 275 -54.78 -28.85 48.63
N GLU A 276 -55.49 -29.77 47.95
CA GLU A 276 -55.87 -31.16 48.26
C GLU A 276 -55.96 -31.94 46.92
N LYS A 277 -56.17 -33.27 46.94
CA LYS A 277 -56.24 -34.15 45.75
C LYS A 277 -57.59 -34.87 45.69
N PRO A 278 -58.22 -34.99 44.51
CA PRO A 278 -58.51 -36.34 44.02
C PRO A 278 -58.32 -36.55 42.50
N ALA A 279 -58.34 -37.81 42.09
CA ALA A 279 -58.50 -38.29 40.70
C ALA A 279 -59.56 -39.41 40.72
N PRO A 280 -60.25 -39.72 39.60
CA PRO A 280 -59.76 -40.73 38.63
C PRO A 280 -59.88 -40.18 37.17
N ALA A 281 -59.89 -40.91 36.05
CA ALA A 281 -59.94 -42.35 35.74
C ALA A 281 -59.20 -42.67 34.40
N ALA A 282 -59.55 -43.79 33.74
CA ALA A 282 -59.10 -44.17 32.39
C ALA A 282 -60.24 -44.88 31.62
N ASP A 283 -60.20 -44.90 30.28
CA ASP A 283 -60.18 -46.15 29.49
C ASP A 283 -59.76 -45.93 28.00
N ARG A 284 -60.04 -46.90 27.10
CA ARG A 284 -59.35 -47.19 25.82
C ARG A 284 -59.78 -46.41 24.56
N SER A 285 -59.00 -46.60 23.49
CA SER A 285 -59.22 -46.19 22.09
C SER A 285 -60.49 -46.77 21.43
N PRO A 286 -60.91 -46.21 20.28
CA PRO A 286 -60.77 -46.97 19.02
C PRO A 286 -60.27 -46.13 17.80
N GLY A 287 -60.28 -46.72 16.59
CA GLY A 287 -59.67 -46.21 15.35
C GLY A 287 -60.61 -45.47 14.35
N PRO A 288 -60.23 -45.39 13.05
CA PRO A 288 -60.73 -44.38 12.10
C PRO A 288 -61.98 -44.77 11.27
N PRO A 289 -62.67 -43.78 10.63
CA PRO A 289 -63.80 -43.99 9.72
C PRO A 289 -63.41 -44.19 8.22
N PRO A 290 -64.34 -44.68 7.36
CA PRO A 290 -64.08 -45.07 5.96
C PRO A 290 -64.54 -44.03 4.89
N ALA A 291 -64.63 -44.44 3.60
CA ALA A 291 -64.71 -43.55 2.43
C ALA A 291 -65.91 -43.80 1.46
N GLU A 292 -66.10 -42.84 0.53
CA GLU A 292 -66.80 -42.95 -0.78
C GLU A 292 -68.34 -43.16 -0.84
N PRO A 293 -69.04 -43.07 -2.01
CA PRO A 293 -68.67 -42.57 -3.36
C PRO A 293 -69.73 -41.63 -4.05
N GLY A 294 -69.48 -41.16 -5.30
CA GLY A 294 -70.55 -40.90 -6.30
C GLY A 294 -70.42 -39.68 -7.26
N GLY A 295 -70.44 -39.93 -8.58
CA GLY A 295 -70.61 -38.94 -9.69
C GLY A 295 -71.94 -39.15 -10.46
N PRO A 296 -72.06 -38.99 -11.81
CA PRO A 296 -71.12 -38.52 -12.86
C PRO A 296 -71.59 -37.14 -13.42
N PRO A 297 -71.90 -36.78 -14.72
CA PRO A 297 -71.86 -37.42 -16.07
C PRO A 297 -70.85 -36.79 -17.09
N PRO A 298 -70.75 -37.24 -18.38
CA PRO A 298 -69.61 -36.91 -19.26
C PRO A 298 -69.89 -36.56 -20.75
N ALA A 299 -68.80 -36.27 -21.48
CA ALA A 299 -68.54 -36.44 -22.94
C ALA A 299 -67.07 -36.03 -23.24
N ASP A 300 -66.38 -36.32 -24.36
CA ASP A 300 -66.16 -37.55 -25.17
C ASP A 300 -64.91 -37.29 -26.08
N GLY A 301 -64.28 -38.23 -26.81
CA GLY A 301 -64.58 -39.65 -26.97
C GLY A 301 -63.66 -40.42 -27.97
N THR A 302 -63.87 -41.75 -28.01
CA THR A 302 -63.53 -42.72 -29.08
C THR A 302 -62.04 -43.05 -29.39
N THR A 303 -61.78 -44.17 -30.11
CA THR A 303 -60.50 -44.91 -30.14
C THR A 303 -60.39 -45.81 -31.40
N ARG A 304 -59.15 -46.15 -31.86
CA ARG A 304 -58.64 -47.44 -32.46
C ARG A 304 -57.79 -47.34 -33.75
N THR A 305 -56.54 -47.85 -33.68
CA THR A 305 -55.80 -48.86 -34.53
C THR A 305 -56.25 -49.25 -35.96
N PRO A 306 -55.41 -49.92 -36.81
CA PRO A 306 -53.96 -50.32 -36.71
C PRO A 306 -53.11 -50.17 -38.03
N VAL A 307 -51.92 -50.82 -38.06
CA VAL A 307 -51.13 -51.39 -39.21
C VAL A 307 -49.68 -50.85 -39.34
N ALA A 308 -48.75 -51.74 -39.74
CA ALA A 308 -47.29 -51.53 -39.93
C ALA A 308 -46.84 -52.07 -41.32
N PRO A 309 -45.58 -51.86 -41.82
CA PRO A 309 -44.39 -52.57 -41.29
C PRO A 309 -43.00 -51.88 -41.46
N SER A 310 -41.95 -52.60 -41.05
CA SER A 310 -40.54 -52.55 -41.51
C SER A 310 -39.53 -51.54 -40.89
N ALA A 311 -38.33 -52.09 -40.62
CA ALA A 311 -37.03 -51.44 -40.36
C ALA A 311 -35.98 -52.07 -41.31
N PRO A 312 -34.68 -51.66 -41.45
CA PRO A 312 -33.67 -51.47 -40.38
C PRO A 312 -32.74 -50.23 -40.65
N PRO A 313 -31.54 -50.03 -40.03
CA PRO A 313 -30.88 -50.76 -38.94
C PRO A 313 -30.54 -49.90 -37.70
N SER A 314 -29.92 -50.55 -36.70
CA SER A 314 -29.68 -50.01 -35.35
C SER A 314 -28.21 -49.72 -35.06
N THR A 315 -27.94 -48.74 -34.19
CA THR A 315 -26.84 -48.79 -33.21
C THR A 315 -27.34 -48.25 -31.86
N THR A 316 -26.83 -48.82 -30.77
CA THR A 316 -27.49 -48.80 -29.45
C THR A 316 -27.04 -47.67 -28.52
N PRO A 317 -27.95 -46.89 -27.91
CA PRO A 317 -27.69 -46.15 -26.68
C PRO A 317 -28.05 -47.01 -25.47
N THR A 318 -27.05 -47.44 -24.68
CA THR A 318 -27.31 -48.12 -23.39
C THR A 318 -27.89 -47.13 -22.38
N THR A 319 -28.87 -47.57 -21.60
CA THR A 319 -29.65 -46.74 -20.68
C THR A 319 -28.77 -46.06 -19.62
N ARG A 320 -28.72 -44.73 -19.62
CA ARG A 320 -28.19 -43.94 -18.50
C ARG A 320 -29.31 -43.11 -17.87
N ARG A 321 -29.56 -43.36 -16.59
CA ARG A 321 -30.44 -42.59 -15.68
C ARG A 321 -30.26 -41.08 -15.89
N PRO A 322 -31.35 -40.29 -16.01
CA PRO A 322 -31.23 -38.85 -16.19
C PRO A 322 -30.53 -38.22 -14.97
N PRO A 323 -29.52 -37.38 -15.15
CA PRO A 323 -29.00 -36.56 -14.06
C PRO A 323 -30.04 -35.50 -13.68
N GLY A 324 -30.16 -35.21 -12.38
CA GLY A 324 -30.81 -33.97 -11.94
C GLY A 324 -30.02 -32.73 -12.41
N PRO A 325 -30.60 -31.53 -12.33
CA PRO A 325 -29.97 -30.30 -12.83
C PRO A 325 -28.78 -29.88 -11.95
N ALA A 326 -27.63 -30.50 -12.18
CA ALA A 326 -26.35 -29.96 -11.74
C ALA A 326 -26.10 -28.67 -12.54
N ARG A 327 -26.25 -27.50 -11.89
CA ARG A 327 -25.62 -26.26 -12.36
C ARG A 327 -24.11 -26.53 -12.43
N ARG A 328 -23.62 -26.82 -13.63
CA ARG A 328 -22.18 -26.72 -13.90
C ARG A 328 -21.88 -25.24 -14.00
N SER A 329 -21.00 -24.74 -13.14
CA SER A 329 -20.28 -23.50 -13.38
C SER A 329 -19.57 -23.65 -14.72
N ALA A 330 -20.12 -23.02 -15.76
CA ALA A 330 -19.50 -23.00 -17.07
C ALA A 330 -18.37 -21.97 -17.00
N GLU A 331 -17.14 -22.45 -16.97
CA GLU A 331 -15.96 -21.60 -17.01
C GLU A 331 -15.89 -20.96 -18.40
N PRO A 332 -16.03 -19.62 -18.53
CA PRO A 332 -16.04 -18.97 -19.84
C PRO A 332 -14.62 -19.02 -20.42
N ASP A 333 -14.48 -19.58 -21.62
CA ASP A 333 -13.19 -19.74 -22.27
C ASP A 333 -12.67 -18.37 -22.72
N ALA A 334 -11.84 -17.75 -21.88
CA ALA A 334 -11.45 -16.34 -21.94
C ALA A 334 -10.72 -15.92 -23.24
N ALA A 335 -10.32 -16.88 -24.07
CA ALA A 335 -9.79 -16.63 -25.41
C ALA A 335 -10.88 -16.36 -26.48
N THR A 336 -12.16 -16.64 -26.17
CA THR A 336 -13.29 -16.59 -27.13
C THR A 336 -14.52 -15.82 -26.63
N ALA A 337 -14.56 -15.44 -25.35
CA ALA A 337 -15.62 -14.60 -24.80
C ALA A 337 -15.54 -13.16 -25.36
N ASP A 338 -16.64 -12.69 -25.92
CA ASP A 338 -16.86 -11.31 -26.35
C ASP A 338 -17.45 -10.53 -25.16
N TRP A 339 -16.76 -9.49 -24.70
CA TRP A 339 -17.07 -8.80 -23.44
C TRP A 339 -17.62 -7.40 -23.71
N ASP A 340 -18.88 -7.18 -23.33
CA ASP A 340 -19.59 -5.90 -23.52
C ASP A 340 -18.99 -4.81 -22.60
N TRP A 341 -18.13 -3.97 -23.19
CA TRP A 341 -17.35 -2.97 -22.46
C TRP A 341 -18.22 -1.96 -21.71
N ASP A 342 -19.37 -1.56 -22.25
CA ASP A 342 -20.28 -0.61 -21.60
C ASP A 342 -20.86 -1.17 -20.28
N ARG A 343 -20.88 -2.50 -20.10
CA ARG A 343 -21.24 -3.17 -18.84
C ARG A 343 -20.06 -3.34 -17.88
N LEU A 344 -18.83 -3.29 -18.38
CA LEU A 344 -17.61 -3.44 -17.59
C LEU A 344 -17.00 -2.10 -17.16
N ALA A 345 -17.27 -1.01 -17.88
CA ALA A 345 -16.86 0.36 -17.54
C ALA A 345 -17.18 0.79 -16.09
N PRO A 346 -18.28 0.37 -15.43
CA PRO A 346 -18.51 0.66 -14.00
C PRO A 346 -17.44 0.13 -13.05
N VAL A 347 -16.66 -0.89 -13.44
CA VAL A 347 -15.51 -1.38 -12.65
C VAL A 347 -14.37 -0.34 -12.58
N ALA A 348 -14.31 0.57 -13.56
CA ALA A 348 -13.37 1.70 -13.57
C ALA A 348 -14.01 2.99 -13.01
N GLY A 349 -15.21 3.32 -13.51
CA GLY A 349 -15.89 4.59 -13.25
C GLY A 349 -16.51 4.76 -11.86
N THR A 350 -16.45 3.74 -10.99
CA THR A 350 -16.96 3.82 -9.61
C THR A 350 -16.01 4.48 -8.61
N GLY A 351 -14.76 4.73 -8.99
CA GLY A 351 -13.78 5.49 -8.19
C GLY A 351 -13.22 4.73 -6.98
N ALA A 352 -11.95 4.33 -7.08
CA ALA A 352 -11.07 3.98 -5.94
C ALA A 352 -11.60 2.98 -4.88
N THR A 353 -12.57 2.11 -5.20
CA THR A 353 -13.11 1.12 -4.26
C THR A 353 -12.02 0.13 -3.79
N VAL A 354 -12.13 -0.35 -2.55
CA VAL A 354 -11.17 -1.30 -1.96
C VAL A 354 -11.09 -2.59 -2.79
N LEU A 355 -12.22 -3.03 -3.36
CA LEU A 355 -12.33 -4.08 -4.36
C LEU A 355 -11.37 -3.91 -5.55
N VAL A 356 -11.38 -2.74 -6.21
CA VAL A 356 -10.57 -2.49 -7.41
C VAL A 356 -9.08 -2.44 -7.05
N ALA A 357 -8.74 -1.79 -5.94
CA ALA A 357 -7.38 -1.80 -5.41
C ALA A 357 -6.90 -3.22 -5.04
N GLY A 358 -7.79 -4.05 -4.47
CA GLY A 358 -7.55 -5.47 -4.19
C GLY A 358 -7.29 -6.28 -5.45
N TRP A 359 -8.11 -6.11 -6.49
CA TRP A 359 -7.88 -6.74 -7.80
C TRP A 359 -6.55 -6.29 -8.43
N ALA A 360 -6.24 -4.99 -8.43
CA ALA A 360 -4.97 -4.47 -8.94
C ALA A 360 -3.76 -5.08 -8.18
N ALA A 361 -3.84 -5.14 -6.84
CA ALA A 361 -2.83 -5.78 -6.00
C ALA A 361 -2.69 -7.29 -6.27
N ALA A 362 -3.80 -7.99 -6.46
CA ALA A 362 -3.81 -9.43 -6.78
C ALA A 362 -3.24 -9.74 -8.18
N VAL A 363 -3.51 -8.89 -9.18
CA VAL A 363 -2.90 -8.96 -10.52
C VAL A 363 -1.39 -8.69 -10.45
N ARG A 364 -0.97 -7.62 -9.75
CA ARG A 364 0.45 -7.29 -9.50
C ARG A 364 1.17 -8.44 -8.77
N LEU A 365 0.57 -9.01 -7.73
CA LEU A 365 1.15 -10.15 -6.98
C LEU A 365 1.33 -11.39 -7.85
N ARG A 366 0.33 -11.77 -8.66
CA ARG A 366 0.45 -12.92 -9.59
C ARG A 366 1.52 -12.70 -10.64
N ARG A 367 1.55 -11.51 -11.25
CA ARG A 367 2.61 -11.09 -12.17
C ARG A 367 3.99 -11.20 -11.51
N ARG A 368 4.15 -10.78 -10.25
CA ARG A 368 5.39 -10.93 -9.48
C ARG A 368 5.76 -12.39 -9.18
N ARG A 369 4.80 -13.22 -8.70
CA ARG A 369 5.01 -14.67 -8.50
C ARG A 369 5.48 -15.35 -9.80
N ARG A 370 4.85 -15.01 -10.93
CA ARG A 370 5.23 -15.49 -12.27
C ARG A 370 6.61 -15.00 -12.71
N ALA A 371 6.93 -13.73 -12.48
CA ALA A 371 8.22 -13.14 -12.84
C ALA A 371 9.36 -13.80 -12.05
N VAL A 372 9.19 -13.99 -10.73
CA VAL A 372 10.18 -14.63 -9.86
C VAL A 372 10.49 -16.07 -10.26
N LEU A 373 9.52 -16.82 -10.80
CA LEU A 373 9.69 -18.18 -11.32
C LEU A 373 9.99 -18.24 -12.84
N ARG A 374 10.22 -17.11 -13.51
CA ARG A 374 10.45 -17.08 -14.95
C ARG A 374 11.78 -17.76 -15.32
N ARG A 375 11.83 -18.38 -16.50
CA ARG A 375 13.06 -18.86 -17.13
C ARG A 375 13.53 -17.89 -18.23
N PRO A 376 14.81 -17.53 -18.30
CA PRO A 376 15.36 -16.75 -19.40
C PRO A 376 15.01 -17.34 -20.77
N GLY A 377 14.71 -16.47 -21.74
CA GLY A 377 14.20 -16.90 -23.06
C GLY A 377 12.74 -17.36 -23.09
N THR A 378 11.99 -17.24 -21.98
CA THR A 378 10.51 -17.32 -21.99
C THR A 378 9.89 -15.93 -21.93
N GLN A 379 8.66 -15.80 -22.41
CA GLN A 379 7.85 -14.58 -22.34
C GLN A 379 6.49 -14.89 -21.70
N PRO A 380 5.89 -13.97 -20.92
CA PRO A 380 4.51 -14.14 -20.49
C PRO A 380 3.58 -14.23 -21.71
N PRO A 381 2.54 -15.06 -21.70
CA PRO A 381 1.52 -15.02 -22.74
C PRO A 381 0.84 -13.65 -22.74
N PRO A 382 0.50 -13.07 -23.91
CA PRO A 382 -0.19 -11.80 -23.97
C PRO A 382 -1.59 -11.94 -23.38
N THR A 383 -2.06 -10.93 -22.65
CA THR A 383 -3.42 -10.88 -22.08
C THR A 383 -4.46 -11.10 -23.20
N PRO A 384 -5.46 -11.99 -23.01
CA PRO A 384 -6.49 -12.26 -24.01
C PRO A 384 -7.22 -10.97 -24.42
N ALA A 385 -7.47 -10.80 -25.72
CA ALA A 385 -7.89 -9.51 -26.28
C ALA A 385 -9.12 -8.92 -25.57
N GLY A 386 -10.16 -9.73 -25.35
CA GLY A 386 -11.41 -9.28 -24.72
C GLY A 386 -11.32 -8.87 -23.25
N VAL A 387 -10.17 -9.05 -22.56
CA VAL A 387 -9.98 -8.58 -21.16
C VAL A 387 -8.80 -7.63 -21.00
N ARG A 388 -8.22 -7.12 -22.11
CA ARG A 388 -7.11 -6.15 -22.05
C ARG A 388 -7.54 -4.83 -21.44
N ASP A 389 -8.68 -4.30 -21.86
CA ASP A 389 -9.18 -3.00 -21.39
C ASP A 389 -9.61 -3.09 -19.92
N VAL A 390 -10.10 -4.26 -19.49
CA VAL A 390 -10.37 -4.59 -18.08
C VAL A 390 -9.07 -4.60 -17.27
N GLU A 391 -8.01 -5.24 -17.76
CA GLU A 391 -6.71 -5.23 -17.08
C GLU A 391 -6.10 -3.81 -17.04
N ALA A 392 -6.21 -3.04 -18.13
CA ALA A 392 -5.74 -1.66 -18.20
C ALA A 392 -6.48 -0.74 -17.23
N ALA A 393 -7.80 -0.91 -17.09
CA ALA A 393 -8.63 -0.21 -16.11
C ALA A 393 -8.25 -0.58 -14.67
N LEU A 394 -8.13 -1.88 -14.35
CA LEU A 394 -7.75 -2.34 -13.01
C LEU A 394 -6.34 -1.85 -12.61
N LEU A 395 -5.38 -1.85 -13.53
CA LEU A 395 -4.01 -1.38 -13.27
C LEU A 395 -3.85 0.14 -13.31
N GLY A 396 -4.77 0.86 -13.97
CA GLY A 396 -4.81 2.32 -14.04
C GLY A 396 -5.67 2.99 -12.96
N ALA A 397 -6.43 2.23 -12.17
CA ALA A 397 -7.30 2.75 -11.13
C ALA A 397 -6.54 3.41 -9.97
N ASP A 398 -7.15 4.42 -9.35
CA ASP A 398 -6.60 5.06 -8.16
C ASP A 398 -6.70 4.13 -6.94
N THR A 399 -5.54 3.75 -6.37
CA THR A 399 -5.48 2.98 -5.12
C THR A 399 -5.15 3.84 -3.91
N SER A 400 -4.88 5.14 -4.09
CA SER A 400 -4.28 6.02 -3.07
C SER A 400 -5.11 6.11 -1.79
N HIS A 401 -6.44 6.17 -1.90
CA HIS A 401 -7.34 6.20 -0.73
C HIS A 401 -7.30 4.89 0.07
N VAL A 402 -7.13 3.75 -0.60
CA VAL A 402 -7.08 2.41 0.00
C VAL A 402 -5.72 2.16 0.65
N ASP A 403 -4.64 2.55 -0.03
CA ASP A 403 -3.28 2.51 0.50
C ASP A 403 -3.13 3.44 1.71
N TRP A 404 -3.72 4.65 1.66
CA TRP A 404 -3.76 5.57 2.80
C TRP A 404 -4.57 5.01 3.97
N LEU A 405 -5.77 4.49 3.74
CA LEU A 405 -6.58 3.82 4.76
C LEU A 405 -5.81 2.68 5.44
N GLY A 406 -5.15 1.82 4.66
CA GLY A 406 -4.34 0.72 5.17
C GLY A 406 -3.18 1.19 6.05
N LEU A 407 -2.43 2.20 5.59
CA LEU A 407 -1.34 2.78 6.36
C LEU A 407 -1.81 3.47 7.65
N GLU A 408 -2.91 4.23 7.62
CA GLU A 408 -3.47 4.86 8.81
C GLU A 408 -4.05 3.84 9.80
N LEU A 409 -4.67 2.75 9.34
CA LEU A 409 -5.11 1.64 10.20
C LEU A 409 -3.92 0.97 10.91
N ARG A 410 -2.81 0.75 10.19
CA ARG A 410 -1.58 0.17 10.74
C ARG A 410 -0.88 1.09 11.74
N HIS A 411 -0.86 2.39 11.45
CA HIS A 411 -0.34 3.44 12.33
C HIS A 411 -1.24 3.66 13.57
N LEU A 412 -2.57 3.65 13.41
CA LEU A 412 -3.53 3.65 14.51
C LEU A 412 -3.27 2.47 15.46
N ALA A 413 -3.02 1.27 14.92
CA ALA A 413 -2.64 0.11 15.70
C ALA A 413 -1.32 0.29 16.48
N SER A 414 -0.26 0.85 15.88
CA SER A 414 1.00 1.08 16.60
C SER A 414 0.88 2.15 17.69
N VAL A 415 0.10 3.21 17.44
CA VAL A 415 -0.17 4.29 18.40
C VAL A 415 -1.06 3.82 19.57
N ILE A 416 -1.99 2.89 19.35
CA ILE A 416 -2.76 2.22 20.41
C ILE A 416 -1.84 1.28 21.22
N ALA A 417 -1.00 0.48 20.56
CA ALA A 417 -0.07 -0.44 21.23
C ALA A 417 0.88 0.28 22.22
N ALA A 418 1.33 1.48 21.86
CA ALA A 418 2.17 2.33 22.72
C ALA A 418 1.45 2.89 23.98
N ARG A 419 0.17 2.56 24.20
CA ARG A 419 -0.69 3.13 25.26
C ARG A 419 -1.45 2.05 26.06
N PRO A 420 -0.76 1.05 26.66
CA PRO A 420 -1.40 -0.03 27.40
C PRO A 420 -2.28 0.51 28.56
N GLY A 421 -3.40 -0.18 28.80
CA GLY A 421 -4.36 0.19 29.86
C GLY A 421 -5.36 1.29 29.49
N ARG A 422 -5.37 1.78 28.25
CA ARG A 422 -6.47 2.61 27.73
C ARG A 422 -7.59 1.76 27.13
N ALA A 423 -8.82 2.23 27.22
CA ALA A 423 -9.96 1.60 26.57
C ALA A 423 -9.80 1.66 25.04
N CYS A 424 -10.01 0.52 24.38
CA CYS A 424 -9.88 0.35 22.94
C CYS A 424 -11.24 -0.12 22.40
N ALA A 425 -12.12 0.84 22.11
CA ALA A 425 -13.41 0.53 21.49
C ALA A 425 -13.19 0.11 20.04
N GLN A 426 -13.91 -0.92 19.59
CA GLN A 426 -13.85 -1.38 18.21
C GLN A 426 -14.60 -0.41 17.28
N PRO A 427 -13.99 0.05 16.18
CA PRO A 427 -14.71 0.70 15.09
C PRO A 427 -15.61 -0.33 14.39
N ARG A 428 -16.87 0.03 14.12
CA ARG A 428 -17.83 -0.84 13.42
C ARG A 428 -17.98 -0.47 11.95
N LEU A 429 -17.89 0.83 11.65
CA LEU A 429 -18.07 1.38 10.32
C LEU A 429 -17.02 2.48 10.10
N VAL A 430 -16.49 2.55 8.89
CA VAL A 430 -15.49 3.54 8.47
C VAL A 430 -16.04 4.27 7.25
N GLN A 431 -15.93 5.60 7.24
CA GLN A 431 -16.11 6.40 6.04
C GLN A 431 -14.77 6.97 5.61
N VAL A 432 -14.45 6.89 4.32
CA VAL A 432 -13.22 7.40 3.74
C VAL A 432 -13.60 8.36 2.63
N GLY A 433 -13.25 9.62 2.78
CA GLY A 433 -13.33 10.61 1.72
C GLY A 433 -11.96 11.17 1.35
N VAL A 434 -11.94 12.00 0.30
CA VAL A 434 -10.73 12.54 -0.34
C VAL A 434 -9.69 13.10 0.63
N ASP A 435 -10.10 13.74 1.72
CA ASP A 435 -9.23 14.39 2.72
C ASP A 435 -9.47 13.93 4.17
N ARG A 436 -10.36 12.97 4.42
CA ARG A 436 -10.75 12.57 5.78
C ARG A 436 -11.12 11.10 5.95
N ILE A 437 -10.84 10.55 7.13
CA ILE A 437 -11.33 9.24 7.57
C ILE A 437 -12.14 9.41 8.86
N GLU A 438 -13.35 8.83 8.89
CA GLU A 438 -14.25 8.85 10.04
C GLU A 438 -14.53 7.41 10.50
N MET A 439 -14.17 7.08 11.75
CA MET A 439 -14.33 5.76 12.37
C MET A 439 -15.43 5.79 13.43
N PHE A 440 -16.52 5.08 13.16
CA PHE A 440 -17.71 5.01 14.00
C PHE A 440 -17.54 3.87 15.03
N LEU A 441 -17.42 4.22 16.30
CA LEU A 441 -17.10 3.30 17.39
C LEU A 441 -18.33 2.63 18.00
N ALA A 442 -18.18 1.39 18.45
CA ALA A 442 -19.22 0.69 19.22
C ALA A 442 -19.57 1.40 20.55
N GLU A 443 -18.58 2.04 21.18
CA GLU A 443 -18.70 2.76 22.45
C GLU A 443 -18.02 4.13 22.36
N PRO A 444 -18.53 5.17 23.07
CA PRO A 444 -17.95 6.51 23.01
C PRO A 444 -16.61 6.61 23.74
N VAL A 445 -15.53 6.93 23.01
CA VAL A 445 -14.18 7.12 23.58
C VAL A 445 -13.66 8.52 23.29
N VAL A 446 -13.77 9.40 24.29
CA VAL A 446 -13.27 10.80 24.23
C VAL A 446 -11.73 10.87 24.28
N ALA A 447 -11.05 9.82 24.74
CA ALA A 447 -9.59 9.76 24.81
C ALA A 447 -8.99 9.19 23.51
N SER A 448 -8.93 9.99 22.45
CA SER A 448 -8.45 9.56 21.14
C SER A 448 -6.93 9.35 21.03
N PRO A 449 -6.47 8.58 20.01
CA PRO A 449 -5.08 8.54 19.57
C PRO A 449 -4.62 9.86 18.90
N PRO A 450 -3.31 10.19 18.93
CA PRO A 450 -2.71 11.25 18.12
C PRO A 450 -3.15 11.26 16.65
N GLY A 451 -3.39 12.45 16.10
CA GLY A 451 -3.99 12.65 14.77
C GLY A 451 -5.51 12.61 14.80
N TRP A 452 -6.10 11.68 15.55
CA TRP A 452 -7.55 11.46 15.61
C TRP A 452 -8.25 12.43 16.56
N ARG A 453 -9.29 13.11 16.07
CA ARG A 453 -10.18 13.99 16.83
C ARG A 453 -11.43 13.23 17.29
N PRO A 454 -11.83 13.29 18.57
CA PRO A 454 -13.07 12.68 19.03
C PRO A 454 -14.25 13.63 18.76
N VAL A 455 -15.16 13.24 17.87
CA VAL A 455 -16.41 13.97 17.57
C VAL A 455 -17.64 13.13 17.91
N ALA A 456 -18.84 13.71 17.79
CA ALA A 456 -20.11 13.09 18.23
C ALA A 456 -20.04 12.52 19.67
N ALA A 457 -19.54 13.33 20.62
CA ALA A 457 -19.27 12.95 22.01
C ALA A 457 -18.32 11.73 22.18
N GLY A 458 -17.41 11.53 21.23
CA GLY A 458 -16.45 10.43 21.22
C GLY A 458 -16.97 9.16 20.54
N ARG A 459 -18.16 9.16 19.94
CA ARG A 459 -18.67 8.03 19.13
C ARG A 459 -18.01 7.92 17.75
N ILE A 460 -17.37 8.99 17.28
CA ILE A 460 -16.62 9.01 16.02
C ILE A 460 -15.21 9.49 16.33
N TRP A 461 -14.21 8.79 15.79
CA TRP A 461 -12.85 9.30 15.66
C TRP A 461 -12.64 9.77 14.22
N GLU A 462 -12.16 10.99 14.05
CA GLU A 462 -12.07 11.71 12.79
C GLU A 462 -10.61 12.10 12.53
N LEU A 463 -10.07 11.81 11.36
CA LEU A 463 -8.74 12.20 10.91
C LEU A 463 -8.89 13.14 9.71
N THR A 464 -8.50 14.41 9.86
CA THR A 464 -8.56 15.44 8.78
C THR A 464 -7.20 16.01 8.41
N GLU A 465 -6.12 15.51 9.01
CA GLU A 465 -4.74 15.87 8.70
C GLU A 465 -3.97 14.54 8.51
N PRO A 466 -3.63 14.15 7.28
CA PRO A 466 -2.94 12.89 7.01
C PRO A 466 -1.65 12.75 7.81
N THR A 467 -1.39 11.55 8.33
CA THR A 467 -0.18 11.29 9.12
C THR A 467 1.07 11.52 8.26
N PRO A 468 2.08 12.26 8.76
CA PRO A 468 3.34 12.46 8.03
C PRO A 468 3.99 11.14 7.62
N GLY A 469 4.27 10.99 6.32
CA GLY A 469 4.75 9.76 5.67
C GLY A 469 5.80 8.94 6.42
N PRO A 470 6.85 9.52 7.06
CA PRO A 470 7.81 8.76 7.84
C PRO A 470 7.21 7.92 8.99
N LYS A 471 6.09 8.36 9.59
CA LYS A 471 5.38 7.59 10.64
C LYS A 471 4.54 6.45 10.07
N LEU A 472 3.95 6.67 8.88
CA LEU A 472 3.24 5.63 8.14
C LEU A 472 4.21 4.54 7.67
N ALA A 473 5.35 4.93 7.10
CA ALA A 473 6.43 4.02 6.72
C ALA A 473 6.92 3.17 7.90
N ALA A 474 7.13 3.78 9.08
CA ALA A 474 7.51 3.06 10.31
C ALA A 474 6.41 2.12 10.87
N SER A 475 5.21 2.11 10.27
CA SER A 475 4.11 1.18 10.59
C SER A 475 3.70 0.29 9.42
N ALA A 476 4.36 0.40 8.25
CA ALA A 476 3.91 -0.22 7.01
C ALA A 476 3.87 -1.76 7.05
N ASP A 477 4.85 -2.37 7.73
CA ASP A 477 5.04 -3.82 7.86
C ASP A 477 4.07 -4.49 8.87
N ARG A 478 3.14 -3.73 9.47
CA ARG A 478 2.16 -4.26 10.42
C ARG A 478 0.94 -4.81 9.67
N ILE A 479 0.46 -5.98 10.05
CA ILE A 479 -0.83 -6.48 9.57
C ILE A 479 -1.98 -5.56 10.05
N SER A 480 -2.96 -5.30 9.17
CA SER A 480 -4.17 -4.54 9.48
C SER A 480 -4.89 -5.02 10.76
N PRO A 481 -5.34 -4.11 11.65
CA PRO A 481 -6.16 -4.46 12.81
C PRO A 481 -7.61 -4.82 12.45
N MET A 482 -8.07 -4.46 11.24
CA MET A 482 -9.45 -4.63 10.76
C MET A 482 -9.47 -5.36 9.40
N PRO A 483 -9.11 -6.66 9.34
CA PRO A 483 -9.09 -7.40 8.09
C PRO A 483 -10.48 -7.69 7.51
N ALA A 484 -11.52 -7.72 8.36
CA ALA A 484 -12.92 -7.97 7.98
C ALA A 484 -13.68 -6.69 7.53
N LEU A 485 -12.97 -5.59 7.27
CA LEU A 485 -13.53 -4.35 6.75
C LEU A 485 -13.87 -4.51 5.26
N VAL A 486 -15.12 -4.25 4.89
CA VAL A 486 -15.63 -4.40 3.51
C VAL A 486 -16.49 -3.20 3.09
N THR A 487 -16.37 -2.75 1.84
CA THR A 487 -17.25 -1.74 1.24
C THR A 487 -18.72 -2.19 1.33
N ILE A 488 -19.63 -1.26 1.66
CA ILE A 488 -21.09 -1.48 1.62
C ILE A 488 -21.80 -0.56 0.62
N GLY A 489 -21.17 0.56 0.24
CA GLY A 489 -21.64 1.51 -0.75
C GLY A 489 -20.90 2.84 -0.62
N GLY A 490 -21.30 3.84 -1.40
CA GLY A 490 -20.61 5.13 -1.46
C GLY A 490 -20.44 5.62 -2.89
N ASP A 491 -19.65 6.68 -3.05
CA ASP A 491 -19.30 7.30 -4.33
C ASP A 491 -17.76 7.50 -4.41
N PRO A 492 -17.19 7.95 -5.55
CA PRO A 492 -15.75 8.15 -5.71
C PRO A 492 -15.08 9.05 -4.67
N ASP A 493 -15.82 10.01 -4.09
CA ASP A 493 -15.32 11.01 -3.15
C ASP A 493 -15.61 10.62 -1.68
N GLN A 494 -16.52 9.67 -1.44
CA GLN A 494 -16.87 9.16 -0.11
C GLN A 494 -17.34 7.68 -0.12
N LEU A 495 -16.41 6.78 0.23
CA LEU A 495 -16.67 5.35 0.45
C LEU A 495 -17.16 5.07 1.87
N VAL A 496 -18.04 4.08 2.03
CA VAL A 496 -18.52 3.59 3.33
C VAL A 496 -18.26 2.09 3.45
N LEU A 497 -17.60 1.70 4.55
CA LEU A 497 -17.14 0.34 4.81
C LEU A 497 -17.62 -0.15 6.19
N LEU A 498 -18.00 -1.42 6.27
CA LEU A 498 -18.46 -2.10 7.49
C LEU A 498 -17.43 -3.16 7.90
N ASP A 499 -17.05 -3.19 9.19
CA ASP A 499 -16.30 -4.32 9.75
C ASP A 499 -17.29 -5.45 10.06
N LEU A 500 -17.24 -6.53 9.26
CA LEU A 500 -18.13 -7.68 9.41
C LEU A 500 -17.95 -8.41 10.75
N GLU A 501 -16.74 -8.40 11.31
CA GLU A 501 -16.46 -8.97 12.65
C GLU A 501 -16.99 -8.06 13.77
N ALA A 502 -17.03 -6.74 13.55
CA ALA A 502 -17.71 -5.78 14.44
C ALA A 502 -19.24 -5.75 14.27
N ALA A 503 -19.75 -6.26 13.15
CA ALA A 503 -21.17 -6.51 12.92
C ALA A 503 -21.62 -7.84 13.55
N GLY A 504 -20.78 -8.88 13.45
CA GLY A 504 -21.10 -10.26 13.85
C GLY A 504 -22.01 -10.92 12.82
N ALA A 505 -23.30 -10.55 12.83
CA ALA A 505 -24.28 -11.02 11.84
C ALA A 505 -24.75 -9.87 10.93
N VAL A 506 -24.83 -10.13 9.63
CA VAL A 506 -25.30 -9.19 8.59
C VAL A 506 -26.36 -9.87 7.72
N ALA A 507 -27.42 -9.15 7.37
CA ALA A 507 -28.49 -9.63 6.50
C ALA A 507 -28.66 -8.68 5.31
N LEU A 508 -28.42 -9.18 4.09
CA LEU A 508 -28.60 -8.44 2.85
C LEU A 508 -30.04 -8.66 2.34
N THR A 509 -30.86 -7.62 2.33
CA THR A 509 -32.30 -7.67 1.98
C THR A 509 -32.63 -6.74 0.81
N GLY A 510 -33.80 -6.92 0.19
CA GLY A 510 -34.28 -6.04 -0.89
C GLY A 510 -34.27 -6.70 -2.26
N ASP A 511 -33.81 -5.99 -3.28
CA ASP A 511 -33.78 -6.48 -4.67
C ASP A 511 -32.80 -7.66 -4.84
N PRO A 512 -33.22 -8.83 -5.37
CA PRO A 512 -32.34 -10.00 -5.47
C PRO A 512 -31.08 -9.80 -6.31
N GLU A 513 -31.16 -9.08 -7.44
CA GLU A 513 -30.00 -8.89 -8.32
C GLU A 513 -28.96 -7.97 -7.67
N GLY A 514 -29.40 -6.87 -7.06
CA GLY A 514 -28.57 -5.98 -6.27
C GLY A 514 -27.99 -6.63 -5.00
N VAL A 515 -28.79 -7.47 -4.31
CA VAL A 515 -28.35 -8.23 -3.12
C VAL A 515 -27.26 -9.25 -3.46
N ASP A 516 -27.43 -10.01 -4.54
CA ASP A 516 -26.41 -10.94 -5.03
C ASP A 516 -25.16 -10.20 -5.55
N ALA A 517 -25.34 -9.04 -6.19
CA ALA A 517 -24.23 -8.22 -6.66
C ALA A 517 -23.39 -7.65 -5.52
N LEU A 518 -24.03 -7.21 -4.44
CA LEU A 518 -23.37 -6.79 -3.21
C LEU A 518 -22.66 -7.97 -2.52
N ALA A 519 -23.29 -9.14 -2.46
CA ALA A 519 -22.66 -10.35 -1.89
C ALA A 519 -21.41 -10.80 -2.68
N ARG A 520 -21.46 -10.74 -4.02
CA ARG A 520 -20.29 -10.98 -4.89
C ARG A 520 -19.17 -9.98 -4.63
N ALA A 521 -19.50 -8.68 -4.58
CA ALA A 521 -18.52 -7.64 -4.27
C ALA A 521 -17.85 -7.86 -2.91
N MET A 522 -18.62 -8.16 -1.86
CA MET A 522 -18.08 -8.45 -0.53
C MET A 522 -17.11 -9.64 -0.52
N VAL A 523 -17.46 -10.77 -1.13
CA VAL A 523 -16.59 -11.96 -1.17
C VAL A 523 -15.29 -11.67 -1.93
N VAL A 524 -15.37 -10.99 -3.07
CA VAL A 524 -14.19 -10.72 -3.91
C VAL A 524 -13.30 -9.63 -3.29
N GLU A 525 -13.87 -8.64 -2.62
CA GLU A 525 -13.09 -7.65 -1.87
C GLU A 525 -12.34 -8.30 -0.70
N LEU A 526 -13.00 -9.09 0.15
CA LEU A 526 -12.34 -9.82 1.25
C LEU A 526 -11.26 -10.80 0.73
N ALA A 527 -11.47 -11.37 -0.46
CA ALA A 527 -10.51 -12.27 -1.11
C ALA A 527 -9.23 -11.56 -1.58
N THR A 528 -9.31 -10.30 -2.01
CA THR A 528 -8.24 -9.60 -2.75
C THR A 528 -7.68 -8.37 -2.05
N SER A 529 -8.42 -7.80 -1.10
CA SER A 529 -8.08 -6.57 -0.38
C SER A 529 -6.72 -6.65 0.32
N PRO A 530 -5.91 -5.57 0.29
CA PRO A 530 -4.66 -5.46 1.03
C PRO A 530 -4.89 -5.32 2.55
N LEU A 531 -6.12 -5.08 3.00
CA LEU A 531 -6.48 -5.04 4.42
C LEU A 531 -6.75 -6.43 5.00
N SER A 532 -7.25 -7.35 4.17
CA SER A 532 -7.78 -8.66 4.56
C SER A 532 -6.72 -9.74 4.78
N GLU A 533 -5.55 -9.35 5.27
CA GLU A 533 -4.30 -10.11 5.27
C GLU A 533 -4.40 -11.52 5.89
N THR A 534 -5.14 -11.68 6.99
CA THR A 534 -5.17 -12.91 7.80
C THR A 534 -6.52 -13.64 7.86
N LEU A 535 -7.51 -13.30 7.03
CA LEU A 535 -8.86 -13.88 7.13
C LEU A 535 -9.09 -15.16 6.30
N THR A 536 -10.18 -15.86 6.60
CA THR A 536 -10.76 -16.91 5.74
C THR A 536 -12.24 -16.59 5.45
N VAL A 537 -12.64 -16.71 4.18
CA VAL A 537 -14.05 -16.62 3.75
C VAL A 537 -14.57 -18.03 3.44
N LEU A 538 -15.73 -18.39 3.98
CA LEU A 538 -16.48 -19.59 3.62
C LEU A 538 -17.67 -19.18 2.75
N THR A 539 -17.89 -19.83 1.60
CA THR A 539 -19.01 -19.50 0.70
C THR A 539 -19.96 -20.67 0.52
N LEU A 540 -21.27 -20.41 0.69
CA LEU A 540 -22.34 -21.36 0.42
C LEU A 540 -23.32 -20.73 -0.58
N ASN A 541 -23.53 -21.38 -1.72
CA ASN A 541 -24.38 -20.95 -2.86
C ASN A 541 -24.04 -19.60 -3.52
N VAL A 542 -23.11 -18.79 -2.99
CA VAL A 542 -22.70 -17.52 -3.61
C VAL A 542 -21.98 -17.77 -4.95
N ASP A 543 -22.51 -17.21 -6.04
CA ASP A 543 -21.94 -17.35 -7.38
C ASP A 543 -20.73 -16.42 -7.56
N VAL A 544 -19.52 -16.93 -7.36
CA VAL A 544 -18.27 -16.18 -7.54
C VAL A 544 -17.41 -16.87 -8.59
N ALA A 545 -17.18 -16.17 -9.71
CA ALA A 545 -16.40 -16.69 -10.83
C ALA A 545 -14.98 -17.11 -10.39
N CYS A 546 -14.55 -18.28 -10.90
CA CYS A 546 -13.24 -18.89 -10.65
C CYS A 546 -12.80 -18.87 -9.18
N VAL A 547 -13.71 -19.19 -8.23
CA VAL A 547 -13.46 -19.12 -6.78
C VAL A 547 -12.17 -19.83 -6.31
N HIS A 548 -11.73 -20.85 -7.04
CA HIS A 548 -10.47 -21.58 -6.81
C HIS A 548 -9.21 -20.69 -6.93
N LEU A 549 -9.30 -19.53 -7.60
CA LEU A 549 -8.22 -18.56 -7.70
C LEU A 549 -8.03 -17.73 -6.43
N TYR A 550 -9.00 -17.72 -5.51
CA TYR A 550 -8.96 -16.89 -4.31
C TYR A 550 -8.53 -17.70 -3.08
N GLU A 551 -7.24 -17.63 -2.73
CA GLU A 551 -6.60 -18.45 -1.67
C GLU A 551 -7.28 -18.34 -0.29
N ARG A 552 -7.94 -17.21 -0.02
CA ARG A 552 -8.70 -16.94 1.22
C ARG A 552 -10.13 -17.51 1.21
N VAL A 553 -10.68 -17.89 0.05
CA VAL A 553 -12.08 -18.29 -0.11
C VAL A 553 -12.20 -19.82 -0.20
N ARG A 554 -13.10 -20.39 0.59
CA ARG A 554 -13.33 -21.84 0.67
C ARG A 554 -14.82 -22.14 0.46
N PRO A 555 -15.22 -22.64 -0.73
CA PRO A 555 -16.56 -23.15 -0.94
C PRO A 555 -16.89 -24.28 0.04
N VAL A 556 -18.05 -24.20 0.69
CA VAL A 556 -18.58 -25.23 1.57
C VAL A 556 -19.87 -25.80 1.00
N ASN A 557 -20.12 -27.09 1.25
CA ASN A 557 -21.21 -27.85 0.65
C ASN A 557 -22.52 -27.86 1.47
N SER A 558 -22.51 -27.26 2.66
CA SER A 558 -23.62 -27.31 3.61
C SER A 558 -23.47 -26.22 4.68
N LEU A 559 -24.59 -25.75 5.24
CA LEU A 559 -24.56 -24.82 6.36
C LEU A 559 -23.92 -25.46 7.60
N HIS A 560 -24.12 -26.75 7.83
CA HIS A 560 -23.54 -27.46 8.97
C HIS A 560 -22.00 -27.37 8.98
N ALA A 561 -21.35 -27.50 7.81
CA ALA A 561 -19.90 -27.32 7.68
C ALA A 561 -19.45 -25.87 7.98
N ALA A 562 -20.19 -24.87 7.50
CA ALA A 562 -19.94 -23.46 7.82
C ALA A 562 -20.08 -23.18 9.33
N ALA A 563 -21.19 -23.64 9.91
CA ALA A 563 -21.52 -23.44 11.32
C ALA A 563 -20.52 -24.13 12.26
N ALA A 564 -20.02 -25.33 11.91
CA ALA A 564 -18.97 -26.00 12.64
C ALA A 564 -17.66 -25.18 12.62
N ALA A 565 -17.18 -24.77 11.45
CA ALA A 565 -15.94 -23.99 11.32
C ALA A 565 -16.01 -22.61 12.03
N LEU A 566 -17.17 -21.95 12.01
CA LEU A 566 -17.41 -20.72 12.78
C LEU A 566 -17.38 -21.00 14.29
N ARG A 567 -18.07 -22.04 14.77
CA ARG A 567 -18.09 -22.41 16.20
C ARG A 567 -16.71 -22.79 16.72
N ASP A 568 -15.91 -23.52 15.95
CA ASP A 568 -14.55 -23.89 16.32
C ASP A 568 -13.64 -22.65 16.41
N THR A 569 -13.70 -21.76 15.41
CA THR A 569 -12.95 -20.49 15.41
C THR A 569 -13.36 -19.59 16.57
N ALA A 570 -14.66 -19.49 16.88
CA ALA A 570 -15.18 -18.67 17.97
C ALA A 570 -14.77 -19.21 19.35
N GLN A 571 -14.83 -20.53 19.56
CA GLN A 571 -14.39 -21.16 20.81
C GLN A 571 -12.87 -21.00 21.01
N TRP A 572 -12.09 -21.21 19.96
CA TRP A 572 -10.64 -21.00 19.97
C TRP A 572 -10.29 -19.53 20.25
N THR A 573 -10.97 -18.58 19.59
CA THR A 573 -10.75 -17.15 19.77
C THR A 573 -11.13 -16.71 21.19
N ALA A 574 -12.31 -17.08 21.68
CA ALA A 574 -12.78 -16.70 23.01
C ALA A 574 -11.88 -17.25 24.13
N SER A 575 -11.42 -18.50 24.01
CA SER A 575 -10.49 -19.10 24.98
C SER A 575 -9.11 -18.44 24.95
N THR A 576 -8.59 -18.10 23.76
CA THR A 576 -7.29 -17.42 23.61
C THR A 576 -7.34 -15.97 24.08
N LEU A 577 -8.40 -15.21 23.76
CA LEU A 577 -8.63 -13.85 24.28
C LEU A 577 -8.73 -13.83 25.80
N ALA A 578 -9.46 -14.79 26.40
CA ALA A 578 -9.58 -14.91 27.85
C ALA A 578 -8.23 -15.26 28.51
N ALA A 579 -7.46 -16.19 27.93
CA ALA A 579 -6.13 -16.57 28.42
C ALA A 579 -5.13 -15.41 28.35
N TRP A 580 -5.16 -14.63 27.27
CA TRP A 580 -4.25 -13.49 27.03
C TRP A 580 -4.78 -12.16 27.61
N ARG A 581 -6.00 -12.15 28.16
CA ARG A 581 -6.69 -11.02 28.80
C ARG A 581 -6.95 -9.82 27.87
N TYR A 582 -7.27 -10.08 26.60
CA TYR A 582 -7.75 -9.06 25.67
C TYR A 582 -9.29 -9.05 25.62
N PRO A 583 -9.94 -7.86 25.59
CA PRO A 583 -11.40 -7.76 25.56
C PRO A 583 -12.02 -8.07 24.19
N SER A 584 -11.23 -8.03 23.11
CA SER A 584 -11.66 -8.22 21.73
C SER A 584 -10.48 -8.64 20.85
N THR A 585 -10.76 -9.22 19.68
CA THR A 585 -9.75 -9.46 18.64
C THR A 585 -9.07 -8.15 18.22
N PHE A 586 -9.82 -7.06 17.98
CA PHE A 586 -9.27 -5.74 17.65
C PHE A 586 -8.25 -5.24 18.69
N ALA A 587 -8.53 -5.40 19.99
CA ALA A 587 -7.58 -5.05 21.06
C ALA A 587 -6.32 -5.94 21.07
N ALA A 588 -6.43 -7.20 20.65
CA ALA A 588 -5.28 -8.10 20.51
C ALA A 588 -4.45 -7.81 19.24
N ARG A 589 -5.11 -7.55 18.09
CA ARG A 589 -4.44 -7.19 16.83
C ARG A 589 -3.68 -5.87 16.97
N THR A 590 -4.32 -4.84 17.51
CA THR A 590 -3.65 -3.55 17.79
C THR A 590 -2.41 -3.75 18.67
N ALA A 591 -2.48 -4.59 19.70
CA ALA A 591 -1.34 -5.02 20.52
C ALA A 591 -0.34 -6.00 19.85
N ASN A 592 -0.27 -6.00 18.51
CA ASN A 592 0.66 -6.79 17.69
C ASN A 592 0.51 -8.32 17.81
N ARG A 593 -0.74 -8.81 17.87
CA ARG A 593 -1.07 -10.26 17.81
C ARG A 593 -1.89 -10.63 16.55
N CYS A 594 -1.74 -9.88 15.46
CA CYS A 594 -2.61 -9.97 14.28
C CYS A 594 -2.71 -11.38 13.67
N GLU A 595 -1.58 -12.06 13.46
CA GLU A 595 -1.49 -13.42 12.90
C GLU A 595 -2.33 -14.45 13.66
N ALA A 596 -2.40 -14.32 14.99
CA ALA A 596 -3.14 -15.26 15.84
C ALA A 596 -4.67 -15.11 15.70
N PHE A 597 -5.17 -13.94 15.31
CA PHE A 597 -6.61 -13.63 15.32
C PHE A 597 -7.13 -13.35 13.91
N GLY A 598 -6.86 -14.24 12.96
CA GLY A 598 -7.48 -14.24 11.63
C GLY A 598 -8.97 -14.57 11.71
N PRO A 599 -9.90 -13.71 11.25
CA PRO A 599 -11.32 -13.98 11.39
C PRO A 599 -11.83 -14.96 10.33
N THR A 600 -12.83 -15.78 10.69
CA THR A 600 -13.56 -16.64 9.75
C THR A 600 -14.93 -16.03 9.42
N ILE A 601 -15.16 -15.70 8.17
CA ILE A 601 -16.38 -15.04 7.67
C ILE A 601 -17.14 -16.05 6.81
N ALA A 602 -18.41 -16.33 7.11
CA ALA A 602 -19.26 -17.13 6.23
C ALA A 602 -20.24 -16.24 5.45
N VAL A 603 -20.33 -16.43 4.13
CA VAL A 603 -21.32 -15.79 3.26
C VAL A 603 -22.24 -16.87 2.69
N VAL A 604 -23.54 -16.77 2.99
CA VAL A 604 -24.55 -17.80 2.71
C VAL A 604 -25.68 -17.22 1.88
N ALA A 605 -25.80 -17.68 0.63
CA ALA A 605 -26.93 -17.41 -0.26
C ALA A 605 -27.93 -18.57 -0.31
N ASP A 606 -29.12 -18.30 -0.83
CA ASP A 606 -30.29 -19.20 -0.81
C ASP A 606 -30.51 -19.90 0.56
N PRO A 607 -30.65 -19.14 1.68
CA PRO A 607 -30.92 -19.72 2.99
C PRO A 607 -32.30 -20.40 3.02
N VAL A 608 -32.32 -21.72 2.77
CA VAL A 608 -33.53 -22.54 2.66
C VAL A 608 -34.45 -22.34 3.88
N PRO A 609 -35.76 -22.05 3.71
CA PRO A 609 -36.67 -21.71 4.83
C PRO A 609 -36.74 -22.73 5.97
N ALA A 610 -36.48 -24.01 5.70
CA ALA A 610 -36.43 -25.06 6.72
C ALA A 610 -35.25 -24.92 7.70
N VAL A 611 -34.27 -24.06 7.38
CA VAL A 611 -33.00 -23.88 8.12
C VAL A 611 -32.91 -22.47 8.73
N THR A 612 -33.96 -21.65 8.61
CA THR A 612 -33.99 -20.27 9.16
C THR A 612 -33.90 -20.25 10.69
N GLY A 613 -34.31 -21.34 11.37
CA GLY A 613 -34.09 -21.54 12.82
C GLY A 613 -32.60 -21.65 13.15
N ASP A 614 -31.92 -22.67 12.59
CA ASP A 614 -30.48 -22.90 12.78
C ASP A 614 -29.63 -21.66 12.41
N LEU A 615 -30.05 -20.89 11.39
CA LEU A 615 -29.42 -19.62 11.00
C LEU A 615 -29.65 -18.50 12.02
N GLY A 616 -30.82 -18.44 12.64
CA GLY A 616 -31.14 -17.51 13.73
C GLY A 616 -30.34 -17.83 15.00
N ASP A 617 -30.26 -19.11 15.36
CA ASP A 617 -29.45 -19.58 16.49
C ASP A 617 -27.96 -19.32 16.24
N LEU A 618 -27.45 -19.65 15.05
CA LEU A 618 -26.06 -19.36 14.68
C LEU A 618 -25.75 -17.85 14.70
N ALA A 619 -26.65 -17.00 14.18
CA ALA A 619 -26.50 -15.54 14.26
C ALA A 619 -26.52 -15.02 15.70
N GLY A 620 -27.30 -15.64 16.60
CA GLY A 620 -27.30 -15.36 18.04
C GLY A 620 -26.05 -15.86 18.78
N GLU A 621 -25.39 -16.89 18.27
CA GLU A 621 -24.07 -17.34 18.75
C GLU A 621 -22.93 -16.39 18.30
N VAL A 622 -23.04 -15.73 17.14
CA VAL A 622 -22.02 -14.81 16.64
C VAL A 622 -21.98 -13.53 17.48
N ARG A 623 -21.07 -13.51 18.47
CA ARG A 623 -20.74 -12.28 19.20
C ARG A 623 -19.90 -11.34 18.33
N PRO A 624 -20.24 -10.04 18.28
CA PRO A 624 -19.33 -9.01 17.76
C PRO A 624 -17.95 -9.11 18.42
N ALA A 625 -16.90 -8.85 17.64
CA ALA A 625 -15.49 -8.93 18.06
C ALA A 625 -14.97 -10.36 18.39
N GLY A 626 -15.72 -11.41 18.00
CA GLY A 626 -15.48 -12.80 18.40
C GLY A 626 -14.55 -13.63 17.51
N GLY A 627 -13.86 -13.05 16.53
CA GLY A 627 -13.07 -13.80 15.54
C GLY A 627 -13.88 -14.41 14.39
N ILE A 628 -15.17 -14.10 14.30
CA ILE A 628 -16.07 -14.66 13.29
C ILE A 628 -17.12 -13.66 12.79
N ALA A 629 -17.66 -13.90 11.60
CA ALA A 629 -18.82 -13.18 11.06
C ALA A 629 -19.71 -14.09 10.19
N LEU A 630 -20.99 -13.73 10.05
CA LEU A 630 -21.98 -14.41 9.23
C LEU A 630 -22.77 -13.40 8.39
N VAL A 631 -22.72 -13.53 7.06
CA VAL A 631 -23.47 -12.73 6.10
C VAL A 631 -24.53 -13.61 5.43
N LEU A 632 -25.80 -13.23 5.57
CA LEU A 632 -26.94 -13.91 4.95
C LEU A 632 -27.45 -13.10 3.76
N VAL A 633 -27.53 -13.74 2.60
CA VAL A 633 -27.92 -13.13 1.33
C VAL A 633 -29.37 -13.54 1.03
N GLY A 634 -30.28 -12.57 0.91
CA GLY A 634 -31.70 -12.81 0.68
C GLY A 634 -32.47 -13.60 1.76
N PRO A 635 -32.24 -13.40 3.09
CA PRO A 635 -32.94 -14.17 4.11
C PRO A 635 -34.44 -13.80 4.19
N ALA A 636 -35.30 -14.82 4.23
CA ALA A 636 -36.76 -14.65 4.33
C ALA A 636 -37.22 -13.94 5.63
N VAL A 637 -36.40 -14.00 6.69
CA VAL A 637 -36.56 -13.27 7.95
C VAL A 637 -35.18 -12.82 8.42
N VAL A 638 -35.02 -11.54 8.78
CA VAL A 638 -33.77 -11.02 9.35
C VAL A 638 -33.58 -11.58 10.78
N PRO A 639 -32.44 -12.23 11.10
CA PRO A 639 -32.18 -12.72 12.45
C PRO A 639 -32.13 -11.61 13.50
N ALA A 640 -32.55 -11.94 14.73
CA ALA A 640 -32.48 -11.00 15.85
C ALA A 640 -31.02 -10.60 16.14
N GLY A 641 -30.74 -9.30 16.11
CA GLY A 641 -29.39 -8.75 16.35
C GLY A 641 -28.51 -8.59 15.12
N ALA A 642 -28.90 -9.13 13.95
CA ALA A 642 -28.17 -8.92 12.70
C ALA A 642 -28.31 -7.48 12.20
N VAL A 643 -27.25 -6.97 11.56
CA VAL A 643 -27.27 -5.68 10.86
C VAL A 643 -27.94 -5.87 9.51
N GLU A 644 -29.14 -5.32 9.33
CA GLU A 644 -29.81 -5.28 8.03
C GLU A 644 -29.13 -4.25 7.11
N ILE A 645 -28.78 -4.68 5.90
CA ILE A 645 -28.36 -3.84 4.78
C ILE A 645 -29.37 -4.09 3.67
N ARG A 646 -30.14 -3.07 3.28
CA ARG A 646 -31.21 -3.20 2.30
C ARG A 646 -30.85 -2.51 0.99
N VAL A 647 -30.79 -3.28 -0.08
CA VAL A 647 -30.50 -2.83 -1.45
C VAL A 647 -31.82 -2.53 -2.19
N ALA A 648 -31.93 -1.36 -2.79
CA ALA A 648 -33.10 -0.94 -3.56
C ALA A 648 -32.65 -0.11 -4.77
N GLY A 649 -32.56 -0.75 -5.94
CA GLY A 649 -32.05 -0.13 -7.16
C GLY A 649 -30.60 0.34 -6.98
N ASP A 650 -30.37 1.62 -7.25
CA ASP A 650 -29.08 2.32 -7.12
C ASP A 650 -28.77 2.78 -5.69
N THR A 651 -29.55 2.34 -4.67
CA THR A 651 -29.33 2.72 -3.26
C THR A 651 -29.15 1.54 -2.32
N VAL A 652 -28.27 1.72 -1.33
CA VAL A 652 -28.12 0.86 -0.16
C VAL A 652 -28.54 1.65 1.08
N THR A 653 -29.34 1.04 1.94
CA THR A 653 -29.75 1.60 3.24
C THR A 653 -29.34 0.71 4.40
N VAL A 654 -28.85 1.30 5.48
CA VAL A 654 -28.50 0.60 6.72
C VAL A 654 -29.32 1.19 7.87
N PRO A 655 -30.52 0.66 8.16
CA PRO A 655 -31.45 1.26 9.11
C PRO A 655 -30.88 1.41 10.52
N ALA A 656 -30.05 0.46 10.97
CA ALA A 656 -29.38 0.50 12.27
C ALA A 656 -28.40 1.67 12.44
N HIS A 657 -28.04 2.37 11.36
CA HIS A 657 -27.11 3.51 11.36
C HIS A 657 -27.74 4.78 10.76
N ASN A 658 -29.00 4.74 10.31
CA ASN A 658 -29.67 5.82 9.55
C ASN A 658 -28.88 6.27 8.30
N LEU A 659 -28.20 5.33 7.64
CA LEU A 659 -27.43 5.60 6.42
C LEU A 659 -28.22 5.23 5.17
N THR A 660 -28.16 6.12 4.17
CA THR A 660 -28.56 5.89 2.77
C THR A 660 -27.37 6.32 1.92
N ILE A 661 -26.88 5.42 1.07
CA ILE A 661 -25.68 5.60 0.24
C ILE A 661 -25.93 5.01 -1.15
N PRO A 662 -25.19 5.41 -2.20
CA PRO A 662 -25.28 4.74 -3.50
C PRO A 662 -24.91 3.25 -3.36
N ALA A 663 -25.63 2.40 -4.09
CA ALA A 663 -25.35 0.97 -4.13
C ALA A 663 -24.06 0.70 -4.89
N HIS A 664 -23.33 -0.32 -4.44
CA HIS A 664 -22.22 -0.90 -5.18
C HIS A 664 -22.41 -2.43 -5.22
N GLY A 665 -21.85 -3.08 -6.23
CA GLY A 665 -21.99 -4.51 -6.45
C GLY A 665 -21.29 -4.94 -7.73
N LEU A 666 -21.18 -6.25 -7.94
CA LEU A 666 -20.63 -6.84 -9.16
C LEU A 666 -21.67 -7.68 -9.90
N SER A 667 -21.75 -7.54 -11.22
CA SER A 667 -22.42 -8.54 -12.07
C SER A 667 -21.58 -9.82 -12.17
N CYS A 668 -22.20 -10.95 -12.54
CA CYS A 668 -21.44 -12.18 -12.80
C CYS A 668 -20.38 -11.96 -13.90
N ASP A 669 -20.75 -11.24 -14.97
CA ASP A 669 -19.85 -10.89 -16.08
C ASP A 669 -18.62 -10.11 -15.60
N GLN A 670 -18.80 -9.12 -14.71
CA GLN A 670 -17.70 -8.35 -14.13
C GLN A 670 -16.78 -9.23 -13.27
N THR A 671 -17.33 -10.15 -12.45
CA THR A 671 -16.49 -11.11 -11.70
C THR A 671 -15.72 -12.04 -12.64
N ALA A 672 -16.32 -12.46 -13.75
CA ALA A 672 -15.72 -13.40 -14.70
C ALA A 672 -14.62 -12.75 -15.55
N ALA A 673 -14.83 -11.50 -16.01
CA ALA A 673 -13.80 -10.72 -16.70
C ALA A 673 -12.57 -10.47 -15.81
N ALA A 674 -12.77 -10.03 -14.57
CA ALA A 674 -11.66 -9.83 -13.63
C ALA A 674 -10.99 -11.16 -13.23
N ALA A 675 -11.75 -12.25 -13.08
CA ALA A 675 -11.19 -13.59 -12.88
C ALA A 675 -10.35 -14.07 -14.07
N ALA A 676 -10.73 -13.74 -15.31
CA ALA A 676 -9.93 -14.02 -16.51
C ALA A 676 -8.62 -13.22 -16.53
N VAL A 677 -8.62 -11.94 -16.12
CA VAL A 677 -7.38 -11.16 -15.92
C VAL A 677 -6.51 -11.80 -14.83
N LEU A 678 -7.08 -12.16 -13.68
CA LEU A 678 -6.38 -12.86 -12.59
C LEU A 678 -5.83 -14.23 -13.01
N SER A 679 -6.46 -14.91 -13.96
CA SER A 679 -5.96 -16.15 -14.56
C SER A 679 -4.78 -15.86 -15.50
N ALA A 680 -4.95 -14.94 -16.47
CA ALA A 680 -3.92 -14.52 -17.41
C ALA A 680 -2.65 -13.95 -16.72
N ALA A 681 -2.81 -13.29 -15.57
CA ALA A 681 -1.71 -12.82 -14.73
C ALA A 681 -0.91 -13.96 -14.06
N ALA A 682 -1.55 -15.11 -13.82
CA ALA A 682 -0.93 -16.29 -13.22
C ALA A 682 -0.39 -17.30 -14.26
N THR A 683 -0.91 -17.31 -15.50
CA THR A 683 -0.50 -18.27 -16.55
C THR A 683 1.01 -18.23 -16.77
N PRO A 684 1.73 -19.36 -16.64
CA PRO A 684 3.19 -19.41 -16.77
C PRO A 684 3.72 -18.86 -18.09
N ALA A 685 4.95 -18.33 -18.05
CA ALA A 685 5.66 -17.88 -19.24
C ALA A 685 5.95 -19.05 -20.20
N GLN A 686 5.85 -18.79 -21.50
CA GLN A 686 6.04 -19.77 -22.56
C GLN A 686 7.35 -19.50 -23.32
N PRO A 687 8.00 -20.50 -23.94
CA PRO A 687 9.14 -20.29 -24.82
C PRO A 687 8.79 -19.31 -25.95
N VAL A 688 9.69 -18.36 -26.24
CA VAL A 688 9.54 -17.47 -27.40
C VAL A 688 9.55 -18.30 -28.68
N GLN A 689 8.46 -18.30 -29.45
CA GLN A 689 8.36 -19.07 -30.69
C GLN A 689 8.96 -18.32 -31.88
N GLY A 690 10.27 -18.45 -32.00
CA GLY A 690 11.11 -18.09 -33.15
C GLY A 690 12.36 -18.97 -33.08
N ARG A 691 13.02 -19.28 -34.22
CA ARG A 691 14.17 -20.21 -34.18
C ARG A 691 15.44 -19.58 -33.60
N ASP A 692 15.45 -18.25 -33.51
CA ASP A 692 16.43 -17.46 -32.78
C ASP A 692 15.76 -16.92 -31.51
N GLY A 693 16.39 -17.17 -30.35
CA GLY A 693 15.96 -16.55 -29.09
C GLY A 693 16.00 -15.03 -29.19
N PRO A 694 15.13 -14.31 -28.45
CA PRO A 694 14.61 -13.01 -28.84
C PRO A 694 15.68 -12.09 -29.41
N ALA A 695 15.59 -11.84 -30.72
CA ALA A 695 16.22 -10.69 -31.31
C ALA A 695 15.75 -9.48 -30.49
N ILE A 696 16.69 -8.80 -29.83
CA ILE A 696 16.43 -7.47 -29.30
C ILE A 696 16.27 -6.59 -30.53
N GLU A 697 15.04 -6.54 -31.06
CA GLU A 697 14.64 -5.48 -31.97
C GLU A 697 14.83 -4.16 -31.20
N PRO A 698 15.63 -3.22 -31.72
CA PRO A 698 15.70 -1.90 -31.15
C PRO A 698 14.31 -1.23 -31.28
N PRO A 699 13.96 -0.28 -30.39
CA PRO A 699 12.82 0.60 -30.67
C PRO A 699 13.00 1.23 -32.06
N ALA A 700 11.91 1.29 -32.83
CA ALA A 700 11.94 1.52 -34.27
C ALA A 700 12.76 2.77 -34.65
N ALA A 701 13.81 2.53 -35.45
CA ALA A 701 14.64 3.50 -36.16
C ALA A 701 14.82 4.88 -35.48
N VAL A 702 15.80 4.96 -34.58
CA VAL A 702 16.66 6.16 -34.62
C VAL A 702 17.47 6.05 -35.92
N ASP A 703 17.36 7.05 -36.79
CA ASP A 703 18.21 7.17 -37.98
C ASP A 703 19.67 7.42 -37.57
N VAL A 704 20.37 6.35 -37.19
CA VAL A 704 21.84 6.31 -37.17
C VAL A 704 22.26 6.29 -38.63
N ALA A 705 22.46 7.49 -39.18
CA ALA A 705 22.92 7.66 -40.56
C ALA A 705 24.19 6.82 -40.78
N ALA A 706 24.12 5.89 -41.73
CA ALA A 706 25.21 5.00 -42.07
C ALA A 706 26.29 5.76 -42.85
N ASP A 707 27.10 6.55 -42.14
CA ASP A 707 28.33 7.09 -42.69
C ASP A 707 29.39 5.99 -42.76
N GLY A 708 30.09 5.93 -43.89
CA GLY A 708 30.62 4.66 -44.40
C GLY A 708 32.05 4.33 -43.98
N GLY A 709 32.21 3.26 -43.19
CA GLY A 709 33.32 2.31 -43.30
C GLY A 709 34.76 2.84 -43.16
N GLU A 710 35.26 2.83 -41.93
CA GLU A 710 36.65 2.41 -41.67
C GLU A 710 36.65 1.09 -40.87
N SER A 711 37.72 0.31 -41.00
CA SER A 711 37.81 -1.02 -40.39
C SER A 711 37.89 -0.91 -38.87
N ALA A 712 36.89 -1.46 -38.17
CA ALA A 712 36.90 -1.56 -36.72
C ALA A 712 38.13 -2.37 -36.27
N ASP A 713 39.00 -1.73 -35.50
CA ASP A 713 40.18 -2.35 -34.90
C ASP A 713 39.72 -3.38 -33.86
N GLU A 714 40.05 -4.67 -34.05
CA GLU A 714 39.59 -5.75 -33.15
C GLU A 714 40.14 -5.62 -31.71
N THR A 715 41.12 -4.72 -31.50
CA THR A 715 41.64 -4.32 -30.19
C THR A 715 40.90 -3.16 -29.52
N ALA A 716 39.97 -2.49 -30.19
CA ALA A 716 39.14 -1.44 -29.61
C ALA A 716 37.97 -2.05 -28.80
N GLY A 717 38.04 -1.92 -27.48
CA GLY A 717 36.94 -2.31 -26.58
C GLY A 717 35.72 -1.40 -26.69
N TRP A 718 34.59 -1.81 -26.09
CA TRP A 718 33.38 -0.98 -26.04
C TRP A 718 33.61 0.36 -25.33
N GLU A 719 33.20 1.45 -25.98
CA GLU A 719 33.12 2.80 -25.43
C GLU A 719 31.67 3.30 -25.53
N ASP A 720 31.19 4.00 -24.50
CA ASP A 720 29.83 4.54 -24.51
C ASP A 720 29.73 5.78 -25.42
N PRO A 721 28.55 6.05 -26.02
CA PRO A 721 28.32 7.27 -26.78
C PRO A 721 28.39 8.54 -25.91
N ASP A 722 29.00 9.57 -26.48
CA ASP A 722 29.16 10.92 -25.93
C ASP A 722 27.81 11.52 -25.45
N LEU A 723 27.71 11.87 -24.16
CA LEU A 723 26.48 12.39 -23.54
C LEU A 723 26.77 13.57 -22.61
N ASP A 724 25.86 14.56 -22.58
CA ASP A 724 25.88 15.70 -21.66
C ASP A 724 24.94 15.46 -20.46
N VAL A 725 23.89 14.66 -20.65
CA VAL A 725 22.82 14.40 -19.67
C VAL A 725 22.52 12.91 -19.61
N LEU A 726 22.49 12.35 -18.40
CA LEU A 726 22.09 10.97 -18.12
C LEU A 726 20.72 10.94 -17.44
N VAL A 727 19.84 10.07 -17.93
CA VAL A 727 18.58 9.67 -17.29
C VAL A 727 18.82 8.35 -16.58
N GLU A 728 18.76 8.36 -15.26
CA GLU A 728 19.08 7.24 -14.38
C GLU A 728 17.78 6.49 -14.05
N CYS A 729 17.37 5.54 -14.88
CA CYS A 729 16.16 4.74 -14.71
C CYS A 729 16.36 3.52 -13.77
N PHE A 730 17.59 3.05 -13.57
CA PHE A 730 17.91 1.84 -12.79
C PHE A 730 18.53 2.16 -11.42
N THR A 731 17.95 3.14 -10.70
CA THR A 731 18.54 3.70 -9.47
C THR A 731 17.71 3.47 -8.21
N ALA A 732 18.36 2.92 -7.16
CA ALA A 732 17.72 2.53 -5.89
C ALA A 732 17.10 3.67 -5.08
N GLY A 733 17.38 4.93 -5.43
CA GLY A 733 16.76 6.11 -4.83
C GLY A 733 15.82 6.85 -5.78
N GLY A 734 15.17 6.10 -6.68
CA GLY A 734 14.21 6.58 -7.68
C GLY A 734 14.84 7.14 -8.95
N VAL A 735 14.05 7.22 -10.02
CA VAL A 735 14.46 7.78 -11.33
C VAL A 735 14.97 9.22 -11.19
N ARG A 736 16.11 9.52 -11.84
CA ARG A 736 16.79 10.83 -11.79
C ARG A 736 17.27 11.28 -13.16
N VAL A 737 17.68 12.55 -13.22
CA VAL A 737 18.37 13.15 -14.37
C VAL A 737 19.58 13.92 -13.85
N SER A 738 20.76 13.62 -14.37
CA SER A 738 22.04 14.25 -14.03
C SER A 738 22.71 14.86 -15.27
N GLY A 739 23.61 15.83 -15.09
CA GLY A 739 24.30 16.56 -16.18
C GLY A 739 23.56 17.79 -16.75
N GLY A 740 22.27 17.96 -16.48
CA GLY A 740 21.50 19.14 -16.92
C GLY A 740 21.99 20.48 -16.36
N ALA A 741 21.75 21.56 -17.09
CA ALA A 741 22.16 22.93 -16.74
C ALA A 741 21.59 23.47 -15.41
N SER A 742 20.54 22.87 -14.87
CA SER A 742 20.04 23.08 -13.50
C SER A 742 19.26 21.86 -13.02
N PRO A 743 19.12 21.63 -11.69
CA PRO A 743 18.36 20.49 -11.17
C PRO A 743 16.89 20.49 -11.62
N LEU A 744 16.41 19.33 -12.05
CA LEU A 744 15.00 19.13 -12.44
C LEU A 744 14.13 18.91 -11.19
N GLY A 745 12.87 19.38 -11.23
CA GLY A 745 11.84 18.99 -10.28
C GLY A 745 11.26 17.62 -10.63
N ALA A 746 10.51 16.99 -9.72
CA ALA A 746 10.03 15.62 -9.90
C ALA A 746 9.14 15.41 -11.15
N ALA A 747 8.33 16.41 -11.52
CA ALA A 747 7.51 16.38 -12.73
C ALA A 747 8.35 16.56 -14.00
N GLU A 748 9.37 17.40 -13.95
CA GLU A 748 10.33 17.60 -15.04
C GLU A 748 11.18 16.34 -15.23
N THR A 749 11.62 15.68 -14.16
CA THR A 749 12.29 14.37 -14.17
C THR A 749 11.41 13.29 -14.78
N ALA A 750 10.14 13.20 -14.37
CA ALA A 750 9.19 12.21 -14.91
C ALA A 750 8.91 12.42 -16.41
N LEU A 751 8.80 13.68 -16.86
CA LEU A 751 8.71 14.03 -18.28
C LEU A 751 9.93 13.54 -19.08
N VAL A 752 11.14 13.77 -18.57
CA VAL A 752 12.37 13.36 -19.27
C VAL A 752 12.52 11.84 -19.27
N ALA A 753 12.18 11.16 -18.18
CA ALA A 753 12.10 9.70 -18.11
C ALA A 753 11.11 9.14 -19.14
N TYR A 754 9.89 9.70 -19.23
CA TYR A 754 8.88 9.32 -20.22
C TYR A 754 9.39 9.50 -21.66
N LEU A 755 9.96 10.67 -21.99
CA LEU A 755 10.50 10.96 -23.33
C LEU A 755 11.71 10.10 -23.71
N SER A 756 12.43 9.52 -22.74
CA SER A 756 13.51 8.56 -23.02
C SER A 756 13.02 7.18 -23.49
N VAL A 757 11.73 6.88 -23.28
CA VAL A 757 11.08 5.60 -23.67
C VAL A 757 9.95 5.79 -24.70
N ARG A 758 9.43 7.01 -24.81
CA ARG A 758 8.43 7.47 -25.79
C ARG A 758 8.93 8.71 -26.55
N PRO A 759 10.03 8.62 -27.32
CA PRO A 759 10.44 9.70 -28.20
C PRO A 759 9.35 9.97 -29.24
N GLY A 760 9.03 11.25 -29.47
CA GLY A 760 7.96 11.69 -30.37
C GLY A 760 6.61 11.94 -29.69
N ALA A 761 6.46 11.65 -28.39
CA ALA A 761 5.19 11.87 -27.67
C ALA A 761 4.71 13.33 -27.76
N SER A 762 3.41 13.54 -28.00
CA SER A 762 2.78 14.85 -28.07
C SER A 762 2.57 15.47 -26.69
N ALA A 763 2.18 16.74 -26.65
CA ALA A 763 1.80 17.41 -25.40
C ALA A 763 0.60 16.74 -24.70
N GLU A 764 -0.25 16.03 -25.44
CA GLU A 764 -1.42 15.34 -24.91
C GLU A 764 -1.06 13.94 -24.36
N ASP A 765 -0.18 13.20 -25.04
CA ASP A 765 0.38 11.95 -24.52
C ASP A 765 1.14 12.19 -23.19
N ILE A 766 1.84 13.32 -23.11
CA ILE A 766 2.53 13.77 -21.89
C ILE A 766 1.53 14.15 -20.79
N ARG A 767 0.39 14.78 -21.12
CA ARG A 767 -0.68 15.06 -20.15
C ARG A 767 -1.20 13.77 -19.56
N GLU A 768 -1.54 12.82 -20.43
CA GLU A 768 -2.21 11.57 -20.05
C GLU A 768 -1.28 10.64 -19.26
N ALA A 769 0.00 10.55 -19.65
CA ALA A 769 0.99 9.73 -18.94
C ALA A 769 1.36 10.27 -17.55
N LEU A 770 1.48 11.59 -17.38
CA LEU A 770 1.98 12.21 -16.13
C LEU A 770 0.88 12.67 -15.16
N TYR A 771 -0.35 12.90 -15.64
CA TYR A 771 -1.44 13.44 -14.82
C TYR A 771 -2.76 12.69 -14.98
N GLY A 772 -3.02 12.07 -16.13
CA GLY A 772 -4.34 11.55 -16.49
C GLY A 772 -5.41 12.63 -16.32
N GLU A 773 -6.53 12.27 -15.68
CA GLU A 773 -7.58 13.22 -15.30
C GLU A 773 -7.19 14.16 -14.15
N ARG A 774 -6.20 13.78 -13.31
CA ARG A 774 -5.82 14.51 -12.08
C ARG A 774 -4.96 15.76 -12.33
N GLN A 775 -5.07 16.41 -13.50
CA GLN A 775 -4.22 17.56 -13.85
C GLN A 775 -4.46 18.76 -12.91
N PRO A 776 -3.44 19.22 -12.14
CA PRO A 776 -3.65 20.28 -11.15
C PRO A 776 -4.05 21.61 -11.78
N ALA A 777 -5.14 22.21 -11.28
CA ALA A 777 -5.68 23.46 -11.79
C ALA A 777 -4.61 24.57 -11.89
N GLY A 778 -4.37 25.03 -13.12
CA GLY A 778 -3.39 26.07 -13.42
C GLY A 778 -1.97 25.59 -13.77
N ARG A 779 -1.65 24.29 -13.70
CA ARG A 779 -0.41 23.72 -14.27
C ARG A 779 -0.66 23.24 -15.71
N ARG A 780 -0.07 23.87 -16.72
CA ARG A 780 -0.16 23.39 -18.11
C ARG A 780 1.06 22.53 -18.47
N VAL A 781 0.85 21.54 -19.34
CA VAL A 781 1.94 20.67 -19.83
C VAL A 781 2.99 21.46 -20.61
N HIS A 782 2.60 22.49 -21.38
CA HIS A 782 3.58 23.40 -22.00
C HIS A 782 4.46 24.13 -20.98
N ASP A 783 3.95 24.48 -19.80
CA ASP A 783 4.76 25.10 -18.74
C ASP A 783 5.79 24.10 -18.18
N LEU A 784 5.41 22.82 -18.08
CA LEU A 784 6.29 21.73 -17.68
C LEU A 784 7.40 21.49 -18.69
N ILE A 785 7.05 21.38 -19.98
CA ILE A 785 7.99 21.19 -21.08
C ILE A 785 8.95 22.38 -21.18
N TYR A 786 8.47 23.61 -21.00
CA TYR A 786 9.31 24.80 -20.96
C TYR A 786 10.33 24.75 -19.82
N ARG A 787 9.90 24.44 -18.58
CA ARG A 787 10.83 24.30 -17.43
C ARG A 787 11.84 23.17 -17.63
N ALA A 788 11.42 22.02 -18.16
CA ALA A 788 12.32 20.91 -18.45
C ALA A 788 13.35 21.28 -19.53
N ARG A 789 12.93 21.92 -20.63
CA ARG A 789 13.84 22.45 -21.67
C ARG A 789 14.84 23.45 -21.09
N THR A 790 14.41 24.37 -20.23
CA THR A 790 15.31 25.33 -19.55
C THR A 790 16.28 24.66 -18.57
N ALA A 791 15.84 23.65 -17.82
CA ALA A 791 16.68 22.95 -16.84
C ALA A 791 17.70 22.00 -17.51
N LEU A 792 17.36 21.36 -18.62
CA LEU A 792 18.29 20.56 -19.42
C LEU A 792 19.23 21.43 -20.27
N GLY A 793 18.74 22.57 -20.76
CA GLY A 793 19.36 23.42 -21.79
C GLY A 793 18.65 23.30 -23.14
N ASP A 794 18.54 24.41 -23.87
CA ASP A 794 17.61 24.55 -25.02
C ASP A 794 17.78 23.51 -26.15
N LYS A 795 18.97 22.92 -26.30
CA LYS A 795 19.26 21.90 -27.32
C LYS A 795 18.92 20.47 -26.90
N ALA A 796 18.58 20.23 -25.63
CA ALA A 796 18.38 18.89 -25.07
C ALA A 796 16.96 18.34 -25.27
N LEU A 797 15.94 19.21 -25.38
CA LEU A 797 14.53 18.83 -25.57
C LEU A 797 13.99 19.45 -26.87
N ILE A 798 14.01 18.65 -27.93
CA ILE A 798 13.69 19.01 -29.31
C ILE A 798 12.19 18.82 -29.57
N GLU A 799 11.60 19.73 -30.33
CA GLU A 799 10.20 19.71 -30.78
C GLU A 799 10.18 19.33 -32.26
N SER A 800 9.57 18.19 -32.59
CA SER A 800 9.44 17.69 -33.95
C SER A 800 8.29 18.40 -34.67
N ARG A 801 8.62 19.14 -35.72
CA ARG A 801 7.65 19.81 -36.60
C ARG A 801 7.61 19.09 -37.95
N PRO A 802 6.42 18.93 -38.58
CA PRO A 802 5.16 19.60 -38.27
C PRO A 802 4.30 18.96 -37.16
N GLU A 803 4.61 17.74 -36.72
CA GLU A 803 3.69 16.86 -35.99
C GLU A 803 3.44 17.24 -34.52
N GLY A 804 4.29 18.07 -33.89
CA GLY A 804 4.08 18.59 -32.54
C GLY A 804 4.53 17.66 -31.39
N GLY A 805 5.18 16.54 -31.73
CA GLY A 805 5.81 15.62 -30.79
C GLY A 805 7.12 16.16 -30.20
N TYR A 806 7.53 15.64 -29.04
CA TYR A 806 8.78 16.01 -28.36
C TYR A 806 9.75 14.83 -28.31
N ARG A 807 11.05 15.10 -28.44
CA ARG A 807 12.11 14.10 -28.30
C ARG A 807 13.33 14.69 -27.59
N LEU A 808 14.08 13.83 -26.92
CA LEU A 808 15.38 14.19 -26.36
C LEU A 808 16.44 14.27 -27.48
N SER A 809 17.53 14.99 -27.25
CA SER A 809 18.66 15.04 -28.19
C SER A 809 19.59 13.84 -28.02
N THR A 810 20.45 13.56 -29.00
CA THR A 810 21.41 12.44 -28.96
C THR A 810 22.51 12.56 -27.89
N ARG A 811 22.58 13.71 -27.18
CA ARG A 811 23.46 13.92 -26.02
C ARG A 811 22.71 13.81 -24.68
N VAL A 812 21.42 13.46 -24.71
CA VAL A 812 20.64 13.05 -23.54
C VAL A 812 20.38 11.55 -23.69
N ARG A 813 20.93 10.73 -22.79
CA ARG A 813 20.86 9.26 -22.85
C ARG A 813 20.25 8.71 -21.58
N SER A 814 19.63 7.54 -21.64
CA SER A 814 19.26 6.77 -20.46
C SER A 814 20.24 5.63 -20.20
N ASP A 815 20.41 5.25 -18.94
CA ASP A 815 21.08 4.00 -18.56
C ASP A 815 20.43 2.77 -19.23
N ALA A 816 19.11 2.81 -19.42
CA ALA A 816 18.34 1.87 -20.23
C ALA A 816 18.77 1.80 -21.70
N GLU A 817 19.01 2.94 -22.37
CA GLU A 817 19.53 2.97 -23.74
C GLU A 817 20.95 2.41 -23.80
N LEU A 818 21.85 2.85 -22.91
CA LEU A 818 23.22 2.35 -22.80
C LEU A 818 23.27 0.83 -22.53
N PHE A 819 22.36 0.31 -21.70
CA PHE A 819 22.22 -1.12 -21.42
C PHE A 819 21.87 -1.91 -22.69
N LEU A 820 20.90 -1.45 -23.50
CA LEU A 820 20.51 -2.11 -24.76
C LEU A 820 21.61 -2.02 -25.82
N MET A 821 22.34 -0.90 -25.88
CA MET A 821 23.49 -0.74 -26.78
C MET A 821 24.58 -1.76 -26.42
N ARG A 822 24.99 -1.83 -25.15
CA ARG A 822 25.97 -2.81 -24.64
C ARG A 822 25.52 -4.26 -24.88
N CYS A 823 24.27 -4.60 -24.60
CA CYS A 823 23.72 -5.93 -24.88
C CYS A 823 23.63 -6.24 -26.39
N THR A 824 23.50 -5.23 -27.24
CA THR A 824 23.47 -5.39 -28.71
C THR A 824 24.86 -5.62 -29.28
N TYR A 825 25.88 -4.91 -28.79
CA TYR A 825 27.27 -5.19 -29.11
C TYR A 825 27.67 -6.59 -28.64
N ALA A 826 27.44 -6.93 -27.36
CA ALA A 826 27.84 -8.22 -26.78
C ALA A 826 27.30 -9.45 -27.52
N ARG A 827 26.10 -9.38 -28.14
CA ARG A 827 25.53 -10.47 -28.95
C ARG A 827 26.34 -10.84 -30.20
N HIS A 828 27.18 -9.95 -30.71
CA HIS A 828 27.95 -10.16 -31.94
C HIS A 828 29.44 -10.47 -31.68
N HIS A 829 29.86 -10.53 -30.41
CA HIS A 829 31.27 -10.65 -30.00
C HIS A 829 31.54 -11.95 -29.22
N PRO A 830 32.80 -12.46 -29.21
CA PRO A 830 33.14 -13.70 -28.54
C PRO A 830 33.03 -13.59 -27.01
N GLY A 831 32.81 -14.74 -26.35
CA GLY A 831 32.48 -14.86 -24.92
C GLY A 831 33.23 -13.93 -23.95
N PRO A 832 34.57 -13.79 -24.00
CA PRO A 832 35.30 -12.89 -23.09
C PRO A 832 34.96 -11.41 -23.29
N VAL A 833 34.83 -10.96 -24.55
CA VAL A 833 34.46 -9.58 -24.90
C VAL A 833 33.00 -9.33 -24.55
N ALA A 834 32.12 -10.28 -24.89
CA ALA A 834 30.71 -10.24 -24.50
C ALA A 834 30.57 -10.13 -22.97
N ALA A 835 31.30 -10.94 -22.20
CA ALA A 835 31.27 -10.91 -20.75
C ALA A 835 31.72 -9.55 -20.17
N GLN A 836 32.78 -8.95 -20.70
CA GLN A 836 33.23 -7.61 -20.29
C GLN A 836 32.16 -6.54 -20.57
N VAL A 837 31.51 -6.57 -21.72
CA VAL A 837 30.49 -5.57 -22.11
C VAL A 837 29.17 -5.76 -21.35
N LEU A 838 28.76 -7.02 -21.08
CA LEU A 838 27.60 -7.31 -20.22
C LEU A 838 27.88 -6.98 -18.74
N HIS A 839 29.11 -7.13 -18.25
CA HIS A 839 29.51 -6.63 -16.93
C HIS A 839 29.37 -5.11 -16.87
N GLY A 840 29.77 -4.41 -17.94
CA GLY A 840 29.46 -3.00 -18.12
C GLY A 840 27.96 -2.73 -18.04
N ALA A 841 27.13 -3.41 -18.83
CA ALA A 841 25.68 -3.21 -18.85
C ALA A 841 25.05 -3.36 -17.45
N LEU A 842 25.36 -4.45 -16.73
CA LEU A 842 24.83 -4.70 -15.39
C LEU A 842 25.37 -3.74 -14.33
N SER A 843 26.53 -3.12 -14.53
CA SER A 843 27.07 -2.09 -13.63
C SER A 843 26.23 -0.80 -13.63
N LEU A 844 25.33 -0.61 -14.60
CA LEU A 844 24.35 0.47 -14.61
C LEU A 844 23.17 0.20 -13.66
N VAL A 845 22.92 -1.07 -13.29
CA VAL A 845 21.77 -1.47 -12.47
C VAL A 845 22.11 -1.33 -10.99
N THR A 846 21.68 -0.23 -10.38
CA THR A 846 21.90 0.05 -8.95
C THR A 846 20.63 -0.07 -8.10
N GLY A 847 19.45 -0.19 -8.73
CA GLY A 847 18.15 -0.47 -8.10
C GLY A 847 17.09 -0.95 -9.10
N PRO A 848 15.85 -1.21 -8.62
CA PRO A 848 14.78 -1.71 -9.48
C PRO A 848 14.39 -0.72 -10.59
N PRO A 849 14.07 -1.21 -11.80
CA PRO A 849 13.92 -0.36 -12.98
C PRO A 849 12.69 0.53 -12.90
N PHE A 850 12.86 1.80 -13.28
CA PHE A 850 11.81 2.83 -13.29
C PHE A 850 11.15 3.11 -11.93
N THR A 851 11.84 2.80 -10.82
CA THR A 851 11.39 3.10 -9.44
C THR A 851 11.00 4.58 -9.29
N PRO A 852 9.76 4.94 -8.90
CA PRO A 852 9.39 6.34 -8.73
C PRO A 852 10.11 6.98 -7.51
N PRO A 853 10.49 8.27 -7.59
CA PRO A 853 10.95 9.01 -6.42
C PRO A 853 9.92 9.01 -5.27
N PRO A 854 10.34 8.98 -3.99
CA PRO A 854 9.43 8.96 -2.85
C PRO A 854 8.39 10.10 -2.90
N GLY A 855 7.11 9.75 -2.69
CA GLY A 855 5.98 10.67 -2.75
C GLY A 855 5.50 11.05 -4.16
N HIS A 856 6.09 10.50 -5.22
CA HIS A 856 5.85 10.91 -6.61
C HIS A 856 5.42 9.75 -7.54
N SER A 857 4.92 8.63 -6.98
CA SER A 857 4.45 7.45 -7.72
C SER A 857 3.42 7.76 -8.81
N HIS A 858 2.49 8.69 -8.56
CA HIS A 858 1.47 9.14 -9.51
C HIS A 858 2.03 9.66 -10.84
N LEU A 859 3.28 10.14 -10.89
CA LEU A 859 3.95 10.60 -12.12
C LEU A 859 4.52 9.45 -12.99
N TYR A 860 4.44 8.21 -12.50
CA TYR A 860 5.04 7.01 -13.09
C TYR A 860 4.04 5.87 -13.32
N GLU A 861 2.73 6.11 -13.16
CA GLU A 861 1.67 5.10 -13.44
C GLU A 861 1.77 4.51 -14.86
N TRP A 862 2.26 5.29 -15.82
CA TRP A 862 2.52 4.85 -17.19
C TRP A 862 3.53 3.69 -17.29
N VAL A 863 4.42 3.54 -16.31
CA VAL A 863 5.38 2.42 -16.23
C VAL A 863 4.64 1.10 -16.00
N ASP A 864 3.69 1.08 -15.04
CA ASP A 864 2.84 -0.07 -14.74
C ASP A 864 1.85 -0.34 -15.88
N ARG A 865 1.15 0.70 -16.36
CA ARG A 865 0.17 0.61 -17.46
C ARG A 865 0.81 0.05 -18.74
N ALA A 866 2.05 0.45 -19.06
CA ALA A 866 2.81 -0.08 -20.20
C ALA A 866 3.65 -1.34 -19.89
N HIS A 867 3.55 -1.87 -18.66
CA HIS A 867 4.29 -3.05 -18.14
C HIS A 867 5.82 -2.93 -18.18
N LEU A 868 6.31 -1.70 -18.36
CA LEU A 868 7.70 -1.37 -18.67
C LEU A 868 8.67 -1.86 -17.57
N GLY A 869 8.32 -1.67 -16.29
CA GLY A 869 9.15 -2.13 -15.17
C GLY A 869 9.40 -3.64 -15.22
N ALA A 870 8.33 -4.43 -15.40
CA ALA A 870 8.41 -5.89 -15.48
C ALA A 870 9.16 -6.37 -16.73
N ASP A 871 9.06 -5.67 -17.86
CA ASP A 871 9.84 -5.98 -19.07
C ASP A 871 11.34 -5.70 -18.88
N TRP A 872 11.69 -4.64 -18.14
CA TRP A 872 13.09 -4.35 -17.81
C TRP A 872 13.68 -5.27 -16.74
N GLU A 873 12.89 -5.67 -15.73
CA GLU A 873 13.28 -6.73 -14.80
C GLU A 873 13.68 -8.00 -15.57
N GLN A 874 12.85 -8.43 -16.52
CA GLN A 874 13.11 -9.61 -17.35
C GLN A 874 14.36 -9.47 -18.23
N ARG A 875 14.57 -8.30 -18.86
CA ARG A 875 15.77 -8.03 -19.67
C ARG A 875 17.05 -8.02 -18.83
N ILE A 876 17.01 -7.42 -17.64
CA ILE A 876 18.15 -7.37 -16.72
C ILE A 876 18.47 -8.77 -16.17
N VAL A 877 17.44 -9.55 -15.81
CA VAL A 877 17.58 -10.95 -15.39
C VAL A 877 18.22 -11.83 -16.48
N ASP A 878 17.77 -11.71 -17.74
CA ASP A 878 18.28 -12.54 -18.83
C ASP A 878 19.76 -12.21 -19.13
N THR A 879 20.13 -10.93 -19.12
CA THR A 879 21.54 -10.49 -19.21
C THR A 879 22.37 -10.95 -18.01
N ALA A 880 21.83 -10.89 -16.78
CA ALA A 880 22.49 -11.36 -15.57
C ALA A 880 22.78 -12.87 -15.62
N HIS A 881 21.81 -13.68 -16.07
CA HIS A 881 21.98 -15.11 -16.27
C HIS A 881 22.99 -15.43 -17.39
N GLN A 882 22.93 -14.71 -18.52
CA GLN A 882 23.91 -14.87 -19.60
C GLN A 882 25.34 -14.60 -19.11
N LEU A 883 25.55 -13.50 -18.39
CA LEU A 883 26.87 -13.18 -17.84
C LEU A 883 27.31 -14.17 -16.76
N ALA A 884 26.41 -14.59 -15.86
CA ALA A 884 26.71 -15.60 -14.85
C ALA A 884 27.16 -16.92 -15.49
N ARG A 885 26.54 -17.33 -16.60
CA ARG A 885 26.97 -18.49 -17.39
C ARG A 885 28.36 -18.31 -18.01
N HIS A 886 28.64 -17.17 -18.65
CA HIS A 886 30.00 -16.91 -19.19
C HIS A 886 31.08 -17.01 -18.10
N TYR A 887 30.81 -16.55 -16.88
CA TYR A 887 31.72 -16.72 -15.74
C TYR A 887 31.81 -18.17 -15.22
N LEU A 888 30.68 -18.88 -15.09
CA LEU A 888 30.66 -20.29 -14.68
C LEU A 888 31.41 -21.20 -15.66
N ASP A 889 31.22 -20.98 -16.97
CA ASP A 889 31.91 -21.71 -18.04
C ASP A 889 33.43 -21.41 -18.05
N ALA A 890 33.83 -20.19 -17.63
CA ALA A 890 35.23 -19.80 -17.42
C ALA A 890 35.82 -20.23 -16.07
N GLY A 891 35.03 -20.81 -15.16
CA GLY A 891 35.46 -21.21 -13.82
C GLY A 891 35.49 -20.08 -12.78
N ASP A 892 35.01 -18.87 -13.09
CA ASP A 892 34.97 -17.73 -12.17
C ASP A 892 33.69 -17.73 -11.30
N ALA A 893 33.81 -18.31 -10.11
CA ALA A 893 32.74 -18.27 -9.11
C ALA A 893 32.46 -16.86 -8.54
N GLN A 894 33.38 -15.89 -8.62
CA GLN A 894 33.15 -14.54 -8.10
C GLN A 894 32.43 -13.65 -9.11
N GLY A 895 32.82 -13.69 -10.39
CA GLY A 895 32.09 -13.04 -11.47
C GLY A 895 30.65 -13.55 -11.58
N ALA A 896 30.43 -14.87 -11.44
CA ALA A 896 29.08 -15.45 -11.46
C ALA A 896 28.23 -15.03 -10.24
N LEU A 897 28.82 -14.95 -9.04
CA LEU A 897 28.17 -14.37 -7.85
C LEU A 897 27.87 -12.87 -8.03
N TRP A 898 28.72 -12.12 -8.71
CA TRP A 898 28.50 -10.69 -8.98
C TRP A 898 27.34 -10.48 -9.98
N ALA A 899 27.36 -11.19 -11.11
CA ALA A 899 26.38 -11.05 -12.18
C ALA A 899 24.96 -11.40 -11.71
N SER A 900 24.81 -12.54 -11.02
CA SER A 900 23.54 -12.96 -10.43
C SER A 900 23.05 -11.99 -9.34
N ARG A 901 23.94 -11.38 -8.56
CA ARG A 901 23.56 -10.33 -7.59
C ARG A 901 23.08 -9.05 -8.28
N ALA A 902 23.73 -8.62 -9.36
CA ALA A 902 23.30 -7.45 -10.13
C ALA A 902 21.89 -7.65 -10.72
N GLY A 903 21.57 -8.85 -11.23
CA GLY A 903 20.21 -9.18 -11.68
C GLY A 903 19.17 -9.17 -10.55
N LEU A 904 19.53 -9.65 -9.36
CA LEU A 904 18.64 -9.65 -8.17
C LEU A 904 18.41 -8.25 -7.57
N VAL A 905 19.18 -7.24 -7.97
CA VAL A 905 18.90 -5.82 -7.65
C VAL A 905 17.69 -5.30 -8.44
N ALA A 906 17.49 -5.80 -9.66
CA ALA A 906 16.31 -5.48 -10.47
C ALA A 906 15.10 -6.35 -10.09
N CYS A 907 15.26 -7.67 -10.06
CA CYS A 907 14.18 -8.62 -9.73
C CYS A 907 14.55 -9.47 -8.49
N PRO A 908 14.21 -9.00 -7.27
CA PRO A 908 14.53 -9.73 -6.04
C PRO A 908 13.95 -11.15 -6.00
N HIS A 909 14.72 -12.07 -5.45
CA HIS A 909 14.41 -13.50 -5.27
C HIS A 909 14.22 -14.31 -6.57
N HIS A 910 14.54 -13.78 -7.76
CA HIS A 910 14.37 -14.49 -9.04
C HIS A 910 15.10 -15.86 -9.06
N ASP A 911 14.33 -16.94 -9.24
CA ASP A 911 14.74 -18.31 -8.96
C ASP A 911 15.97 -18.75 -9.79
N THR A 912 16.01 -18.41 -11.08
CA THR A 912 17.16 -18.75 -11.94
C THR A 912 18.46 -18.04 -11.51
N LEU A 913 18.39 -16.84 -10.92
CA LEU A 913 19.60 -16.14 -10.44
C LEU A 913 20.07 -16.68 -9.09
N ILE A 914 19.15 -17.22 -8.28
CA ILE A 914 19.50 -18.03 -7.11
C ILE A 914 20.16 -19.35 -7.56
N GLU A 915 19.67 -19.98 -8.62
CA GLU A 915 20.29 -21.16 -9.23
C GLU A 915 21.76 -20.91 -9.63
N ASP A 916 22.03 -19.77 -10.28
CA ASP A 916 23.39 -19.35 -10.64
C ASP A 916 24.28 -19.14 -9.40
N GLN A 917 23.75 -18.58 -8.30
CA GLN A 917 24.49 -18.45 -7.04
C GLN A 917 24.76 -19.79 -6.36
N LEU A 918 23.82 -20.75 -6.41
CA LEU A 918 24.04 -22.11 -5.91
C LEU A 918 25.15 -22.81 -6.72
N ARG A 919 25.12 -22.68 -8.05
CA ARG A 919 26.18 -23.17 -8.97
C ARG A 919 27.53 -22.52 -8.64
N SER A 920 27.55 -21.21 -8.39
CA SER A 920 28.77 -20.46 -8.04
C SER A 920 29.33 -20.87 -6.67
N HIS A 921 28.49 -21.05 -5.66
CA HIS A 921 28.90 -21.54 -4.35
C HIS A 921 29.42 -22.99 -4.42
N ALA A 922 28.85 -23.84 -5.28
CA ALA A 922 29.35 -25.19 -5.51
C ALA A 922 30.70 -25.21 -6.23
N LEU A 923 30.90 -24.33 -7.21
CA LEU A 923 32.18 -24.13 -7.91
C LEU A 923 33.27 -23.65 -6.93
N ALA A 924 32.91 -22.78 -5.98
CA ALA A 924 33.77 -22.36 -4.86
C ALA A 924 33.85 -23.38 -3.69
N GLY A 925 33.27 -24.58 -3.81
CA GLY A 925 33.30 -25.63 -2.78
C GLY A 925 32.50 -25.33 -1.49
N ASN A 926 31.73 -24.25 -1.43
CA ASN A 926 31.08 -23.76 -0.22
C ASN A 926 29.63 -24.26 -0.08
N LEU A 927 29.49 -25.54 0.32
CA LEU A 927 28.19 -26.19 0.57
C LEU A 927 27.32 -25.44 1.60
N GLN A 928 27.92 -24.88 2.66
CA GLN A 928 27.17 -24.20 3.73
C GLN A 928 26.53 -22.89 3.23
N ALA A 929 27.21 -22.14 2.37
CA ALA A 929 26.62 -20.97 1.73
C ALA A 929 25.46 -21.36 0.80
N ALA A 930 25.61 -22.41 -0.01
CA ALA A 930 24.55 -22.91 -0.89
C ALA A 930 23.30 -23.36 -0.10
N GLU A 931 23.47 -24.18 0.94
CA GLU A 931 22.36 -24.65 1.79
C GLU A 931 21.68 -23.49 2.56
N THR A 932 22.45 -22.49 2.99
CA THR A 932 21.91 -21.26 3.63
C THR A 932 21.11 -20.42 2.64
N LEU A 933 21.63 -20.23 1.43
CA LEU A 933 20.96 -19.49 0.36
C LEU A 933 19.66 -20.18 -0.06
N TYR A 934 19.67 -21.50 -0.25
CA TYR A 934 18.49 -22.28 -0.60
C TYR A 934 17.36 -22.12 0.44
N ARG A 935 17.69 -22.18 1.74
CA ARG A 935 16.71 -21.96 2.84
C ARG A 935 16.27 -20.50 3.01
N ALA A 936 17.05 -19.53 2.54
CA ALA A 936 16.60 -18.15 2.44
C ALA A 936 15.61 -17.99 1.28
N HIS A 937 15.95 -18.56 0.11
CA HIS A 937 15.10 -18.56 -1.08
C HIS A 937 13.76 -19.26 -0.86
N GLN A 938 13.74 -20.44 -0.23
CA GLN A 938 12.51 -21.14 0.15
C GLN A 938 11.56 -20.20 0.92
N ARG A 939 12.03 -19.57 2.01
CA ARG A 939 11.20 -18.66 2.82
C ARG A 939 10.72 -17.44 2.02
N ASN A 940 11.59 -16.83 1.22
CA ASN A 940 11.19 -15.71 0.36
C ASN A 940 10.07 -16.09 -0.64
N LEU A 941 10.06 -17.34 -1.11
CA LEU A 941 9.00 -17.88 -1.97
C LEU A 941 7.73 -18.22 -1.17
N ASP A 942 7.87 -18.81 0.00
CA ASP A 942 6.76 -19.07 0.93
C ASP A 942 6.04 -17.74 1.30
N ASP A 943 6.81 -16.69 1.63
CA ASP A 943 6.34 -15.32 1.91
C ASP A 943 5.64 -14.67 0.70
N LEU A 944 6.04 -15.03 -0.52
CA LEU A 944 5.37 -14.62 -1.76
C LEU A 944 4.10 -15.45 -2.07
N GLY A 945 3.83 -16.53 -1.34
CA GLY A 945 2.78 -17.50 -1.66
C GLY A 945 3.09 -18.35 -2.89
N VAL A 946 4.34 -18.74 -3.05
CA VAL A 946 4.85 -19.66 -4.08
C VAL A 946 5.23 -20.98 -3.43
N THR A 947 4.86 -22.12 -4.04
CA THR A 947 5.05 -23.47 -3.47
C THR A 947 6.50 -23.99 -3.58
N GLY A 948 7.46 -23.20 -3.07
CA GLY A 948 8.88 -23.49 -3.04
C GLY A 948 9.63 -23.25 -4.37
N PRO A 949 10.96 -23.47 -4.38
CA PRO A 949 11.82 -23.26 -5.56
C PRO A 949 11.46 -24.18 -6.73
N SER A 950 11.90 -23.79 -7.93
CA SER A 950 11.71 -24.60 -9.14
C SER A 950 12.34 -26.00 -9.04
N THR A 951 11.85 -26.90 -9.89
CA THR A 951 12.35 -28.27 -10.04
C THR A 951 13.84 -28.36 -10.32
N GLU A 952 14.38 -27.44 -11.13
CA GLU A 952 15.78 -27.42 -11.54
C GLU A 952 16.64 -26.74 -10.48
N THR A 953 16.15 -25.72 -9.77
CA THR A 953 16.85 -25.12 -8.62
C THR A 953 16.93 -26.10 -7.44
N ALA A 954 15.87 -26.90 -7.20
CA ALA A 954 15.92 -28.04 -6.28
C ALA A 954 16.91 -29.12 -6.78
N GLY A 955 16.85 -29.49 -8.06
CA GLY A 955 17.76 -30.46 -8.67
C GLY A 955 19.24 -30.06 -8.61
N VAL A 956 19.55 -28.76 -8.76
CA VAL A 956 20.89 -28.20 -8.56
C VAL A 956 21.33 -28.37 -7.10
N MET A 957 20.48 -28.00 -6.12
CA MET A 957 20.82 -28.16 -4.71
C MET A 957 21.07 -29.63 -4.34
N ASP A 958 20.28 -30.57 -4.87
CA ASP A 958 20.47 -31.99 -4.63
C ASP A 958 21.68 -32.59 -5.38
N ALA A 959 22.01 -32.11 -6.58
CA ALA A 959 23.27 -32.44 -7.24
C ALA A 959 24.49 -31.98 -6.42
N ILE A 960 24.43 -30.78 -5.84
CA ILE A 960 25.46 -30.23 -4.95
C ILE A 960 25.60 -31.09 -3.68
N ARG A 961 24.48 -31.42 -3.02
CA ARG A 961 24.43 -32.32 -1.84
C ARG A 961 25.01 -33.70 -2.15
N ASN A 962 24.68 -34.28 -3.31
CA ASN A 962 25.16 -35.61 -3.71
C ASN A 962 26.65 -35.60 -4.07
N ARG A 963 27.15 -34.58 -4.76
CA ARG A 963 28.59 -34.42 -5.01
C ARG A 963 29.38 -34.30 -3.70
N ALA A 964 28.88 -33.52 -2.74
CA ALA A 964 29.51 -33.37 -1.43
C ALA A 964 29.54 -34.69 -0.63
N ARG A 965 28.47 -35.50 -0.69
CA ARG A 965 28.45 -36.85 -0.09
C ARG A 965 29.54 -37.75 -0.69
N ILE A 966 29.67 -37.78 -2.02
CA ILE A 966 30.66 -38.61 -2.72
C ILE A 966 32.10 -38.23 -2.31
N THR A 967 32.40 -36.93 -2.15
CA THR A 967 33.73 -36.47 -1.71
C THR A 967 34.03 -36.70 -0.22
N VAL A 968 33.05 -37.12 0.59
CA VAL A 968 33.22 -37.43 2.02
C VAL A 968 33.43 -38.93 2.26
N THR A 969 33.05 -39.80 1.32
CA THR A 969 33.34 -41.25 1.38
C THR A 969 34.84 -41.51 1.09
N PRO A 970 35.64 -42.03 2.04
CA PRO A 970 37.04 -42.35 1.78
C PRO A 970 37.17 -43.57 0.85
N ALA A 971 38.24 -43.61 0.05
CA ALA A 971 38.63 -44.80 -0.70
C ALA A 971 39.23 -45.88 0.23
N GLY A 972 38.37 -46.50 1.05
CA GLY A 972 38.75 -47.24 2.24
C GLY A 972 38.34 -48.71 2.30
N GLU A 973 37.98 -49.35 1.19
CA GLU A 973 37.69 -50.80 1.16
C GLU A 973 38.00 -51.42 -0.21
N ALA A 974 39.30 -51.45 -0.56
CA ALA A 974 39.79 -51.97 -1.84
C ALA A 974 41.16 -52.67 -1.71
N THR A 975 41.35 -53.53 -0.71
CA THR A 975 42.45 -54.51 -0.66
C THR A 975 42.06 -55.63 0.31
N GLY A 976 42.05 -56.89 -0.17
CA GLY A 976 41.41 -58.01 0.53
C GLY A 976 41.93 -59.39 0.12
N THR A 977 43.21 -59.46 -0.27
CA THR A 977 44.00 -60.68 -0.52
C THR A 977 45.44 -60.40 -0.14
#